data_AF-A0AAW5CWI9-F1
#
_entry.id   AF-A0AAW5CWI9-F1
#
_cell.length_a   1.000
_cell.length_b   1.000
_cell.length_c   1.000
_cell.angle_alpha   90.00
_cell.angle_beta   90.00
_cell.angle_gamma   90.00
#
_symmetry.space_group_name_H-M   'P 1'
#
loop_
_entity.id
_entity.type
_entity.pdbx_description
1 polymer ?
#
loop_
_entity_poly.entity_id
_entity_poly.type
_entity_poly.pdbx_seq_one_letter_code
_entity_poly.pdbx_strand_id
1 'polypeptide(L)'
;MVEQYWVGDFFVDLSRNQISHQGECQTLAPKALAVLTCLAQNQGKVMSLDTLLDTVWPDTVVSPNTLQRSIAQLRKALGDDGKVQGYIQTHAKKGYSLECEVRWGGQTNELTNTEPQLEVMPTPEPEMQQDKHLNQSQNKNKLSPYVFVLLAFTILLGAIGYQYFSIKKPSPLFFDTLRSLTATDDKEFDASYSPDGQYIVFHRYLDKFCDNKIWAKKADTQQEIQLTERFGAYGRHSFSKDGEQLLFLATDACSEPVTQKRCYDLVTLDFTKALKSPQQPKVILQCKNSVVDKPIWLNDGNVVLKQKQGERWKLINYSIDDDSGVDLYTVEDGTLIDYAYSPQDDLIAVSSIHADGLHYIDMLKPDGELISSHQIQRPPEITKFHDIYPSFDPLNQQLIFSTGRQLFSLTYEGLVSKIQLPFSDRMRQPEFRPDGKSVLMIKGPYDSDIVKLPLTQLAQGAQTYTSFARTNLGEDYAVFQPDGDLVAFWSERSGTEQVWLSDGNNTRQLTNFPLDTFVRGIHWAEDGQSILVSASGVLTQIALDGSLTSYPHAYPVLRLYQWKSAKQRALTQIRVKGEMKLAAYDFAQRSFQILTQQPVLWALESEHGKVVYKDRLDQFWQIGAVEPQRINALDNQGGRGKSFVMRGNGIYGVNEDNQLWSYDLDKTSFTILGEVPTSVDYLTDINDNDVLLINRISAKKEVVELTVANQ
;
A
#
# COMPACT_ATOMS: atom_id res chain seq x y z
N MET A 1 26.24 21.63 -33.19
CA MET A 1 25.02 20.83 -33.44
C MET A 1 23.87 21.80 -33.56
N VAL A 2 22.97 21.60 -34.52
CA VAL A 2 21.81 22.50 -34.66
C VAL A 2 20.86 22.16 -33.52
N GLU A 3 20.71 23.08 -32.57
CA GLU A 3 19.86 22.87 -31.37
C GLU A 3 18.36 23.06 -31.68
N GLN A 4 18.04 23.69 -32.82
CA GLN A 4 16.68 24.07 -33.19
C GLN A 4 16.45 23.96 -34.71
N TYR A 5 15.35 23.35 -35.12
CA TYR A 5 14.98 23.21 -36.53
C TYR A 5 13.45 23.13 -36.69
N TRP A 6 12.98 23.29 -37.92
CA TRP A 6 11.56 23.22 -38.25
C TRP A 6 11.24 21.94 -39.01
N VAL A 7 10.07 21.36 -38.69
CA VAL A 7 9.46 20.22 -39.39
C VAL A 7 8.08 20.69 -39.85
N GLY A 8 7.94 21.10 -41.10
CA GLY A 8 6.78 21.85 -41.57
C GLY A 8 6.59 23.14 -40.78
N ASP A 9 5.46 23.26 -40.10
CA ASP A 9 5.09 24.39 -39.23
C ASP A 9 5.46 24.15 -37.75
N PHE A 10 6.02 22.99 -37.41
CA PHE A 10 6.42 22.64 -36.06
C PHE A 10 7.85 23.09 -35.78
N PHE A 11 8.04 23.87 -34.71
CA PHE A 11 9.35 24.26 -34.22
C PHE A 11 9.84 23.23 -33.19
N VAL A 12 11.01 22.65 -33.43
CA VAL A 12 11.64 21.66 -32.55
C VAL A 12 12.82 22.29 -31.84
N ASP A 13 12.80 22.25 -30.49
CA ASP A 13 13.89 22.70 -29.63
C ASP A 13 14.47 21.49 -28.86
N LEU A 14 15.67 21.07 -29.27
CA LEU A 14 16.37 19.93 -28.66
C LEU A 14 16.94 20.26 -27.28
N SER A 15 17.22 21.54 -26.97
CA SER A 15 17.73 21.95 -25.65
C SER A 15 16.67 21.81 -24.56
N ARG A 16 15.40 21.96 -24.94
CA ARG A 16 14.23 21.90 -24.04
C ARG A 16 13.42 20.61 -24.20
N ASN A 17 13.79 19.75 -25.13
CA ASN A 17 13.03 18.56 -25.54
C ASN A 17 11.56 18.88 -25.87
N GLN A 18 11.33 19.94 -26.65
CA GLN A 18 10.00 20.47 -26.92
C GLN A 18 9.70 20.58 -28.42
N ILE A 19 8.44 20.36 -28.77
CA ILE A 19 7.86 20.72 -30.07
C ILE A 19 6.77 21.75 -29.82
N SER A 20 6.78 22.83 -30.60
CA SER A 20 5.76 23.89 -30.52
C SER A 20 5.11 24.19 -31.88
N HIS A 21 3.80 24.41 -31.85
CA HIS A 21 2.98 24.75 -33.02
C HIS A 21 1.78 25.60 -32.58
N GLN A 22 1.49 26.70 -33.29
CA GLN A 22 0.36 27.61 -33.02
C GLN A 22 0.21 28.08 -31.55
N GLY A 23 1.32 28.23 -30.83
CA GLY A 23 1.33 28.67 -29.42
C GLY A 23 1.17 27.55 -28.39
N GLU A 24 0.93 26.31 -28.81
CA GLU A 24 0.97 25.13 -27.96
C GLU A 24 2.38 24.54 -27.94
N CYS A 25 2.86 24.14 -26.75
CA CYS A 25 4.17 23.52 -26.55
C CYS A 25 4.02 22.16 -25.88
N GLN A 26 4.56 21.11 -26.50
CA GLN A 26 4.52 19.74 -26.00
C GLN A 26 5.95 19.24 -25.73
N THR A 27 6.21 18.84 -24.50
CA THR A 27 7.46 18.18 -24.11
C THR A 27 7.42 16.70 -24.51
N LEU A 28 8.51 16.21 -25.12
CA LEU A 28 8.66 14.82 -25.54
C LEU A 28 9.87 14.15 -24.88
N ALA A 29 9.89 12.82 -24.87
CA ALA A 29 11.05 12.08 -24.41
C ALA A 29 12.26 12.38 -25.31
N PRO A 30 13.49 12.54 -24.78
CA PRO A 30 14.68 12.84 -25.58
C PRO A 30 14.92 11.85 -26.72
N LYS A 31 14.65 10.56 -26.49
CA LYS A 31 14.77 9.52 -27.51
C LYS A 31 13.71 9.62 -28.62
N ALA A 32 12.50 10.10 -28.31
CA ALA A 32 11.49 10.36 -29.34
C ALA A 32 11.94 11.52 -30.25
N LEU A 33 12.49 12.60 -29.68
CA LEU A 33 13.07 13.68 -30.47
C LEU A 33 14.32 13.24 -31.24
N ALA A 34 15.17 12.38 -30.67
CA ALA A 34 16.29 11.80 -31.41
C ALA A 34 15.85 10.99 -32.63
N VAL A 35 14.74 10.22 -32.53
CA VAL A 35 14.11 9.55 -33.69
C VAL A 35 13.64 10.58 -34.71
N LEU A 36 12.97 11.66 -34.29
CA LEU A 36 12.52 12.72 -35.19
C LEU A 36 13.70 13.41 -35.88
N THR A 37 14.78 13.73 -35.17
CA THR A 37 16.00 14.33 -35.71
C THR A 37 16.65 13.41 -36.73
N CYS A 38 16.72 12.10 -36.45
CA CYS A 38 17.28 11.10 -37.37
C CYS A 38 16.46 11.02 -38.67
N LEU A 39 15.13 11.04 -38.57
CA LEU A 39 14.23 11.09 -39.73
C LEU A 39 14.32 12.43 -40.47
N ALA A 40 14.46 13.54 -39.76
CA ALA A 40 14.58 14.87 -40.33
C ALA A 40 15.89 15.07 -41.10
N GLN A 41 17.00 14.50 -40.61
CA GLN A 41 18.28 14.49 -41.32
C GLN A 41 18.23 13.66 -42.61
N ASN A 42 17.29 12.72 -42.69
CA ASN A 42 17.05 11.84 -43.83
C ASN A 42 15.68 12.11 -44.48
N GLN A 43 15.27 13.38 -44.53
CA GLN A 43 13.98 13.81 -45.09
C GLN A 43 13.69 13.13 -46.44
N GLY A 44 12.49 12.57 -46.58
CA GLY A 44 12.03 11.85 -47.79
C GLY A 44 12.69 10.50 -48.06
N LYS A 45 13.61 10.02 -47.20
CA LYS A 45 14.21 8.68 -47.30
C LYS A 45 13.61 7.72 -46.28
N VAL A 46 13.44 6.46 -46.69
CA VAL A 46 12.98 5.39 -45.79
C VAL A 46 14.15 4.92 -44.94
N MET A 47 14.05 5.17 -43.63
CA MET A 47 14.99 4.70 -42.62
C MET A 47 14.53 3.34 -42.09
N SER A 48 15.41 2.35 -42.15
CA SER A 48 15.09 1.00 -41.68
C SER A 48 14.92 0.95 -40.15
N LEU A 49 14.18 -0.04 -39.67
CA LEU A 49 13.99 -0.27 -38.24
C LEU A 49 15.35 -0.40 -37.53
N ASP A 50 16.23 -1.26 -38.06
CA ASP A 50 17.55 -1.52 -37.47
C ASP A 50 18.42 -0.25 -37.50
N THR A 51 18.40 0.53 -38.58
CA THR A 51 19.15 1.79 -38.67
C THR A 51 18.69 2.82 -37.64
N LEU A 52 17.37 2.94 -37.42
CA LEU A 52 16.82 3.85 -36.42
C LEU A 52 17.14 3.38 -35.00
N LEU A 53 17.12 2.06 -34.76
CA LEU A 53 17.48 1.47 -33.48
C LEU A 53 18.96 1.69 -33.16
N ASP A 54 19.86 1.39 -34.11
CA ASP A 54 21.31 1.53 -33.95
C ASP A 54 21.74 3.00 -33.78
N THR A 55 21.08 3.93 -34.50
CA THR A 55 21.45 5.35 -34.45
C THR A 55 20.97 6.02 -33.16
N VAL A 56 19.78 5.67 -32.67
CA VAL A 56 19.18 6.33 -31.50
C VAL A 56 19.51 5.59 -30.19
N TRP A 57 19.80 4.30 -30.23
CA TRP A 57 20.17 3.48 -29.07
C TRP A 57 21.47 2.67 -29.30
N PRO A 58 22.62 3.33 -29.56
CA PRO A 58 23.88 2.62 -29.88
C PRO A 58 24.40 1.74 -28.73
N ASP A 59 24.12 2.11 -27.48
CA ASP A 59 24.61 1.42 -26.28
C ASP A 59 23.51 0.67 -25.51
N THR A 60 22.39 0.33 -26.16
CA THR A 60 21.26 -0.31 -25.48
C THR A 60 20.50 -1.26 -26.39
N VAL A 61 20.37 -2.53 -25.99
CA VAL A 61 19.52 -3.50 -26.69
C VAL A 61 18.06 -3.17 -26.41
N VAL A 62 17.36 -2.64 -27.41
CA VAL A 62 15.94 -2.27 -27.31
C VAL A 62 15.10 -3.09 -28.30
N SER A 63 13.89 -3.48 -27.89
CA SER A 63 12.96 -4.18 -28.78
C SER A 63 12.37 -3.23 -29.85
N PRO A 64 11.92 -3.75 -31.00
CA PRO A 64 11.20 -2.98 -32.03
C PRO A 64 10.01 -2.15 -31.49
N ASN A 65 9.38 -2.62 -30.42
CA ASN A 65 8.26 -1.93 -29.77
C ASN A 65 8.66 -0.56 -29.20
N THR A 66 9.92 -0.37 -28.82
CA THR A 66 10.44 0.91 -28.32
C THR A 66 10.38 1.99 -29.40
N LEU A 67 10.82 1.66 -30.62
CA LEU A 67 10.74 2.58 -31.76
C LEU A 67 9.28 2.85 -32.15
N GLN A 68 8.41 1.85 -32.13
CA GLN A 68 6.98 2.04 -32.40
C GLN A 68 6.33 3.01 -31.41
N ARG A 69 6.69 2.94 -30.12
CA ARG A 69 6.21 3.88 -29.10
C ARG A 69 6.70 5.31 -29.35
N SER A 70 7.96 5.49 -29.75
CA SER A 70 8.50 6.80 -30.14
C SER A 70 7.77 7.37 -31.35
N ILE A 71 7.51 6.56 -32.39
CA ILE A 71 6.74 6.98 -33.57
C ILE A 71 5.30 7.37 -33.19
N ALA A 72 4.64 6.63 -32.29
CA ALA A 72 3.30 6.96 -31.82
C ALA A 72 3.25 8.30 -31.06
N GLN A 73 4.26 8.57 -30.22
CA GLN A 73 4.38 9.86 -29.52
C GLN A 73 4.61 11.02 -30.50
N LEU A 74 5.48 10.81 -31.50
CA LEU A 74 5.77 11.80 -32.53
C LEU A 74 4.54 12.12 -33.39
N ARG A 75 3.80 11.09 -33.84
CA ARG A 75 2.56 11.30 -34.60
C ARG A 75 1.54 12.10 -33.82
N LYS A 76 1.33 11.78 -32.54
CA LYS A 76 0.46 12.56 -31.67
C LYS A 76 0.89 14.03 -31.56
N ALA A 77 2.19 14.28 -31.43
CA ALA A 77 2.73 15.64 -31.32
C ALA A 77 2.65 16.44 -32.64
N LEU A 78 2.73 15.76 -33.78
CA LEU A 78 2.63 16.34 -35.12
C LEU A 78 1.18 16.41 -35.63
N GLY A 79 0.19 16.03 -34.81
CA GLY A 79 -1.23 16.02 -35.20
C GLY A 79 -1.60 14.94 -36.23
N ASP A 80 -0.79 13.89 -36.37
CA ASP A 80 -1.02 12.74 -37.25
C ASP A 80 -1.83 11.66 -36.51
N ASP A 81 -3.00 11.30 -37.04
CA ASP A 81 -3.92 10.33 -36.42
C ASP A 81 -3.60 8.86 -36.78
N GLY A 82 -2.51 8.61 -37.50
CA GLY A 82 -2.05 7.30 -37.94
C GLY A 82 -2.84 6.73 -39.13
N LYS A 83 -4.00 7.31 -39.47
CA LYS A 83 -4.81 6.99 -40.66
C LYS A 83 -4.47 7.90 -41.84
N VAL A 84 -4.23 9.19 -41.56
CA VAL A 84 -3.72 10.17 -42.51
C VAL A 84 -2.27 10.47 -42.13
N GLN A 85 -1.34 9.65 -42.63
CA GLN A 85 0.10 9.72 -42.33
C GLN A 85 0.78 10.91 -43.03
N GLY A 86 0.41 12.13 -42.64
CA GLY A 86 0.82 13.37 -43.32
C GLY A 86 2.26 13.80 -43.05
N TYR A 87 2.87 13.33 -41.95
CA TYR A 87 4.24 13.70 -41.58
C TYR A 87 5.16 12.49 -41.53
N ILE A 88 4.82 11.47 -40.73
CA ILE A 88 5.64 10.26 -40.59
C ILE A 88 4.92 9.10 -41.28
N GLN A 89 5.48 8.63 -42.39
CA GLN A 89 4.90 7.52 -43.16
C GLN A 89 5.50 6.17 -42.73
N THR A 90 4.63 5.18 -42.51
CA THR A 90 5.05 3.79 -42.27
C THR A 90 5.19 3.06 -43.61
N HIS A 91 6.38 2.54 -43.88
CA HIS A 91 6.63 1.63 -44.99
C HIS A 91 6.68 0.20 -44.47
N ALA A 92 5.62 -0.58 -44.71
CA ALA A 92 5.48 -1.93 -44.18
C ALA A 92 6.72 -2.80 -44.48
N LYS A 93 7.29 -3.42 -43.43
CA LYS A 93 8.52 -4.24 -43.47
C LYS A 93 9.80 -3.52 -43.94
N LYS A 94 9.76 -2.20 -44.15
CA LYS A 94 10.91 -1.41 -44.61
C LYS A 94 11.35 -0.34 -43.60
N GLY A 95 10.43 0.28 -42.86
CA GLY A 95 10.76 1.28 -41.84
C GLY A 95 9.88 2.53 -41.91
N TYR A 96 10.47 3.70 -41.64
CA TYR A 96 9.75 4.98 -41.53
C TYR A 96 10.42 6.07 -42.36
N SER A 97 9.64 7.01 -42.91
CA SER A 97 10.13 8.23 -43.55
C SER A 97 9.41 9.46 -43.02
N LEU A 98 10.05 10.63 -43.15
CA LEU A 98 9.46 11.93 -42.85
C LEU A 98 9.19 12.66 -44.18
N GLU A 99 7.91 12.85 -44.49
CA GLU A 99 7.41 13.37 -45.77
C GLU A 99 6.93 14.83 -45.65
N CYS A 100 7.76 15.69 -45.05
CA CYS A 100 7.50 17.12 -44.92
C CYS A 100 8.79 17.93 -45.02
N GLU A 101 8.69 19.23 -45.30
CA GLU A 101 9.85 20.12 -45.38
C GLU A 101 10.58 20.28 -44.04
N VAL A 102 11.91 20.09 -44.02
CA VAL A 102 12.74 20.33 -42.83
C VAL A 102 13.64 21.54 -43.07
N ARG A 103 13.52 22.56 -42.20
CA ARG A 103 14.36 23.77 -42.25
C ARG A 103 15.30 23.81 -41.06
N TRP A 104 16.59 23.62 -41.32
CA TRP A 104 17.64 23.67 -40.30
C TRP A 104 18.07 25.12 -40.04
N GLY A 105 18.04 25.55 -38.78
CA GLY A 105 18.46 26.89 -38.40
C GLY A 105 19.97 27.08 -38.56
N GLY A 106 20.39 27.74 -39.63
CA GLY A 106 21.74 28.28 -39.76
C GLY A 106 22.33 28.26 -41.16
N GLN A 107 21.88 29.14 -42.07
CA GLN A 107 22.73 29.81 -43.06
C GLN A 107 22.13 31.18 -43.43
N THR A 108 22.88 32.23 -43.11
CA THR A 108 22.86 33.53 -43.80
C THR A 108 23.20 33.32 -45.27
N ASN A 109 22.37 33.81 -46.18
CA ASN A 109 22.80 34.16 -47.53
C ASN A 109 22.29 35.57 -47.87
N GLU A 110 23.25 36.46 -48.02
CA GLU A 110 23.11 37.78 -48.61
C GLU A 110 22.78 37.68 -50.12
N LEU A 111 22.07 38.70 -50.59
CA LEU A 111 21.97 39.20 -51.98
C LEU A 111 21.13 38.38 -52.98
N THR A 112 19.90 38.85 -53.20
CA THR A 112 19.63 39.57 -54.46
C THR A 112 18.46 40.53 -54.32
N ASN A 113 18.75 41.82 -54.54
CA ASN A 113 17.78 42.89 -54.77
C ASN A 113 16.83 42.53 -55.90
N THR A 114 15.51 42.57 -55.67
CA THR A 114 14.57 43.28 -56.56
C THR A 114 13.26 43.57 -55.81
N GLU A 115 13.03 44.82 -55.46
CA GLU A 115 11.68 45.37 -55.23
C GLU A 115 11.00 45.59 -56.60
N PRO A 116 9.66 45.50 -56.74
CA PRO A 116 8.80 46.60 -56.27
C PRO A 116 7.38 46.24 -55.74
N GLN A 117 7.01 46.98 -54.69
CA GLN A 117 5.74 47.63 -54.30
C GLN A 117 4.41 47.31 -55.00
N LEU A 118 3.34 47.19 -54.19
CA LEU A 118 2.04 47.91 -54.28
C LEU A 118 1.19 47.57 -53.02
N GLU A 119 1.07 48.51 -52.08
CA GLU A 119 -0.14 49.29 -51.73
C GLU A 119 -1.19 48.57 -50.87
N VAL A 120 -1.40 49.04 -49.62
CA VAL A 120 -2.68 49.64 -49.13
C VAL A 120 -2.40 50.51 -47.88
N MET A 121 -2.66 51.82 -48.01
CA MET A 121 -2.86 52.86 -46.97
C MET A 121 -4.38 52.99 -46.64
N PRO A 122 -4.85 53.93 -45.79
CA PRO A 122 -4.50 54.29 -44.40
C PRO A 122 -5.79 54.51 -43.54
N THR A 123 -5.71 54.76 -42.23
CA THR A 123 -6.63 55.68 -41.47
C THR A 123 -6.16 55.88 -40.01
N PRO A 124 -6.55 56.96 -39.29
CA PRO A 124 -5.67 58.13 -39.10
C PRO A 124 -5.37 58.48 -37.63
N GLU A 125 -4.41 59.40 -37.47
CA GLU A 125 -3.96 60.09 -36.24
C GLU A 125 -5.02 61.01 -35.62
N PRO A 126 -4.84 61.43 -34.34
CA PRO A 126 -5.38 62.68 -33.82
C PRO A 126 -4.37 63.84 -33.96
N GLU A 127 -4.88 65.00 -34.42
CA GLU A 127 -4.17 66.28 -34.48
C GLU A 127 -3.97 66.93 -33.11
N MET A 128 -2.82 67.62 -32.97
CA MET A 128 -2.58 68.68 -32.00
C MET A 128 -3.39 69.93 -32.34
N GLN A 129 -3.99 70.54 -31.31
CA GLN A 129 -4.23 71.99 -31.27
C GLN A 129 -3.53 72.60 -30.05
N GLN A 130 -3.00 73.79 -30.30
CA GLN A 130 -2.17 74.61 -29.44
C GLN A 130 -3.05 75.70 -28.83
N ASP A 131 -3.08 75.87 -27.49
CA ASP A 131 -3.20 77.22 -26.91
C ASP A 131 -2.86 77.32 -25.40
N LYS A 132 -2.01 78.31 -25.13
CA LYS A 132 -1.78 79.20 -23.98
C LYS A 132 -2.05 78.79 -22.51
N HIS A 133 -0.95 78.96 -21.76
CA HIS A 133 -0.83 79.61 -20.43
C HIS A 133 -1.87 79.33 -19.35
N LEU A 134 -1.43 78.69 -18.26
CA LEU A 134 -1.57 79.24 -16.90
C LEU A 134 -0.60 78.56 -15.92
N ASN A 135 0.10 79.40 -15.15
CA ASN A 135 0.92 79.02 -14.00
C ASN A 135 0.14 78.14 -13.02
N GLN A 136 0.78 77.12 -12.43
CA GLN A 136 0.78 76.93 -10.97
C GLN A 136 1.73 75.83 -10.49
N SER A 137 2.63 76.25 -9.60
CA SER A 137 3.10 75.57 -8.38
C SER A 137 3.79 74.20 -8.48
N GLN A 138 5.11 74.25 -8.26
CA GLN A 138 5.91 73.12 -7.80
C GLN A 138 5.43 72.65 -6.43
N ASN A 139 5.14 71.35 -6.27
CA ASN A 139 5.21 70.69 -4.98
C ASN A 139 5.70 69.24 -5.15
N LYS A 140 7.02 69.05 -5.03
CA LYS A 140 7.63 67.72 -4.97
C LYS A 140 7.52 67.21 -3.53
N ASN A 141 6.50 66.41 -3.24
CA ASN A 141 6.48 65.59 -2.02
C ASN A 141 7.57 64.52 -2.16
N LYS A 142 8.75 64.77 -1.59
CA LYS A 142 9.77 63.74 -1.37
C LYS A 142 9.21 62.76 -0.33
N LEU A 143 8.89 61.54 -0.74
CA LEU A 143 8.68 60.45 0.21
C LEU A 143 9.94 60.28 1.06
N SER A 144 9.76 60.33 2.37
CA SER A 144 10.81 60.19 3.37
C SER A 144 11.52 58.83 3.24
N PRO A 145 12.86 58.75 3.38
CA PRO A 145 13.61 57.49 3.28
C PRO A 145 13.15 56.43 4.30
N TYR A 146 12.50 56.85 5.39
CA TYR A 146 11.91 55.95 6.38
C TYR A 146 10.77 55.09 5.83
N VAL A 147 10.03 55.55 4.81
CA VAL A 147 8.94 54.77 4.19
C VAL A 147 9.48 53.55 3.44
N PHE A 148 10.62 53.69 2.76
CA PHE A 148 11.27 52.58 2.06
C PHE A 148 11.87 51.55 3.02
N VAL A 149 12.41 51.99 4.16
CA VAL A 149 12.92 51.08 5.20
C VAL A 149 11.78 50.30 5.85
N LEU A 150 10.65 50.96 6.13
CA LEU A 150 9.49 50.29 6.71
C LEU A 150 8.88 49.28 5.74
N LEU A 151 8.81 49.61 4.45
CA LEU A 151 8.32 48.72 3.40
C LEU A 151 9.25 47.51 3.19
N ALA A 152 10.57 47.73 3.21
CA ALA A 152 11.54 46.63 3.14
C ALA A 152 11.44 45.72 4.37
N PHE A 153 11.21 46.29 5.55
CA PHE A 153 11.03 45.53 6.79
C PHE A 153 9.72 44.74 6.81
N THR A 154 8.61 45.30 6.29
CA THR A 154 7.35 44.56 6.17
C THR A 154 7.40 43.49 5.09
N ILE A 155 8.10 43.71 3.98
CA ILE A 155 8.36 42.68 2.97
C ILE A 155 9.25 41.57 3.55
N LEU A 156 10.28 41.93 4.33
CA LEU A 156 11.16 40.96 4.99
C LEU A 156 10.39 40.14 6.03
N LEU A 157 9.59 40.77 6.88
CA LEU A 157 8.70 40.08 7.83
C LEU A 157 7.65 39.24 7.12
N GLY A 158 7.12 39.73 6.00
CA GLY A 158 6.20 38.99 5.14
C GLY A 158 6.86 37.77 4.50
N ALA A 159 8.12 37.87 4.08
CA ALA A 159 8.90 36.77 3.52
C ALA A 159 9.30 35.74 4.58
N ILE A 160 9.72 36.20 5.78
CA ILE A 160 10.01 35.35 6.93
C ILE A 160 8.73 34.65 7.40
N GLY A 161 7.63 35.38 7.51
CA GLY A 161 6.32 34.83 7.83
C GLY A 161 5.87 33.82 6.78
N TYR A 162 6.03 34.14 5.49
CA TYR A 162 5.73 33.20 4.41
C TYR A 162 6.59 31.94 4.47
N GLN A 163 7.90 32.05 4.75
CA GLN A 163 8.76 30.87 4.91
C GLN A 163 8.39 30.02 6.14
N TYR A 164 7.98 30.65 7.24
CA TYR A 164 7.65 29.94 8.48
C TYR A 164 6.25 29.31 8.45
N PHE A 165 5.31 29.91 7.73
CA PHE A 165 3.92 29.44 7.61
C PHE A 165 3.60 28.73 6.28
N SER A 166 4.54 28.66 5.33
CA SER A 166 4.35 27.87 4.12
C SER A 166 4.48 26.39 4.45
N ILE A 167 3.40 25.65 4.21
CA ILE A 167 3.38 24.20 4.33
C ILE A 167 4.44 23.64 3.36
N LYS A 168 5.45 22.94 3.90
CA LYS A 168 6.48 22.31 3.08
C LYS A 168 5.82 21.27 2.18
N LYS A 169 6.05 21.37 0.87
CA LYS A 169 5.64 20.31 -0.06
C LYS A 169 6.56 19.11 0.12
N PRO A 170 6.07 17.88 -0.08
CA PRO A 170 6.92 16.70 -0.05
C PRO A 170 8.07 16.80 -1.05
N SER A 171 9.26 16.35 -0.66
CA SER A 171 10.39 16.26 -1.56
C SER A 171 10.15 15.13 -2.56
N PRO A 172 10.31 15.38 -3.87
CA PRO A 172 10.05 14.35 -4.87
C PRO A 172 11.07 13.22 -4.76
N LEU A 173 10.57 12.01 -4.56
CA LEU A 173 11.36 10.77 -4.56
C LEU A 173 11.13 10.03 -5.87
N PHE A 174 12.21 9.56 -6.48
CA PHE A 174 12.19 8.74 -7.68
C PHE A 174 13.04 7.49 -7.46
N PHE A 175 12.57 6.37 -7.97
CA PHE A 175 13.26 5.09 -7.89
C PHE A 175 13.50 4.56 -9.29
N ASP A 176 14.75 4.22 -9.60
CA ASP A 176 15.16 3.81 -10.95
C ASP A 176 15.26 2.29 -11.11
N THR A 177 15.66 1.60 -10.04
CA THR A 177 16.02 0.19 -10.07
C THR A 177 15.41 -0.55 -8.88
N LEU A 178 15.08 -1.81 -9.13
CA LEU A 178 14.59 -2.78 -8.15
C LEU A 178 15.52 -3.98 -8.20
N ARG A 179 16.15 -4.31 -7.07
CA ARG A 179 17.07 -5.45 -6.93
C ARG A 179 16.53 -6.42 -5.88
N SER A 180 16.41 -7.69 -6.25
CA SER A 180 16.13 -8.75 -5.26
C SER A 180 17.39 -9.00 -4.44
N LEU A 181 17.28 -8.95 -3.11
CA LEU A 181 18.37 -9.20 -2.19
C LEU A 181 18.32 -10.62 -1.66
N THR A 182 17.13 -11.20 -1.53
CA THR A 182 16.94 -12.58 -1.12
C THR A 182 15.98 -13.26 -2.09
N ALA A 183 16.19 -14.55 -2.34
CA ALA A 183 15.38 -15.30 -3.31
C ALA A 183 15.33 -16.76 -2.88
N THR A 184 14.68 -17.02 -1.74
CA THR A 184 14.50 -18.37 -1.19
C THR A 184 13.05 -18.82 -1.33
N ASP A 185 12.80 -20.10 -1.10
CA ASP A 185 11.42 -20.63 -1.04
C ASP A 185 10.73 -20.28 0.29
N ASP A 186 11.50 -19.88 1.30
CA ASP A 186 11.00 -19.39 2.58
C ASP A 186 10.46 -17.97 2.46
N LYS A 187 9.65 -17.56 3.45
CA LYS A 187 9.13 -16.19 3.54
C LYS A 187 10.03 -15.33 4.41
N GLU A 188 10.38 -14.15 3.91
CA GLU A 188 11.30 -13.22 4.57
C GLU A 188 10.62 -11.88 4.87
N PHE A 189 10.82 -11.38 6.09
CA PHE A 189 10.19 -10.14 6.60
C PHE A 189 11.15 -9.33 7.47
N ASP A 190 10.66 -8.16 7.90
CA ASP A 190 11.26 -7.33 8.95
C ASP A 190 12.73 -7.01 8.68
N ALA A 191 13.02 -6.64 7.43
CA ALA A 191 14.36 -6.31 6.99
C ALA A 191 14.75 -4.88 7.44
N SER A 192 15.96 -4.71 7.96
CA SER A 192 16.55 -3.39 8.22
C SER A 192 18.06 -3.40 7.99
N TYR A 193 18.63 -2.22 7.76
CA TYR A 193 20.08 -2.05 7.67
C TYR A 193 20.71 -1.92 9.05
N SER A 194 21.92 -2.46 9.22
CA SER A 194 22.76 -2.07 10.35
C SER A 194 23.07 -0.56 10.31
N PRO A 195 23.35 0.09 11.46
CA PRO A 195 23.58 1.53 11.51
C PRO A 195 24.72 2.02 10.59
N ASP A 196 25.73 1.18 10.36
CA ASP A 196 26.84 1.42 9.45
C ASP A 196 26.51 1.13 7.96
N GLY A 197 25.33 0.59 7.68
CA GLY A 197 24.85 0.21 6.36
C GLY A 197 25.61 -0.96 5.71
N GLN A 198 26.39 -1.74 6.46
CA GLN A 198 27.17 -2.86 5.94
C GLN A 198 26.41 -4.19 5.88
N TYR A 199 25.39 -4.36 6.73
CA TYR A 199 24.60 -5.57 6.82
C TYR A 199 23.11 -5.27 6.66
N ILE A 200 22.40 -6.23 6.11
CA ILE A 200 20.94 -6.28 6.05
C ILE A 200 20.51 -7.40 6.97
N VAL A 201 19.79 -7.09 8.03
CA VAL A 201 19.24 -8.09 8.95
C VAL A 201 17.79 -8.33 8.59
N PHE A 202 17.37 -9.59 8.51
CA PHE A 202 16.03 -9.99 8.13
C PHE A 202 15.63 -11.31 8.81
N HIS A 203 14.33 -11.59 8.83
CA HIS A 203 13.76 -12.76 9.47
C HIS A 203 13.30 -13.75 8.40
N ARG A 204 13.80 -14.98 8.45
CA ARG A 204 13.42 -16.08 7.53
C ARG A 204 12.59 -17.10 8.29
N TYR A 205 11.34 -17.28 7.87
CA TYR A 205 10.36 -18.10 8.56
C TYR A 205 10.25 -19.49 7.93
N LEU A 206 9.95 -20.49 8.77
CA LEU A 206 9.57 -21.83 8.32
C LEU A 206 8.18 -21.83 7.68
N ASP A 207 8.13 -22.04 6.37
CA ASP A 207 6.93 -22.33 5.57
C ASP A 207 5.63 -21.64 6.10
N LYS A 208 4.64 -22.41 6.59
CA LYS A 208 3.35 -21.90 7.08
C LYS A 208 3.39 -21.37 8.52
N PHE A 209 4.44 -21.67 9.28
CA PHE A 209 4.52 -21.34 10.71
C PHE A 209 5.02 -19.91 10.95
N CYS A 210 4.83 -19.40 12.17
CA CYS A 210 5.39 -18.10 12.54
C CYS A 210 6.83 -18.20 13.08
N ASP A 211 7.32 -19.43 13.26
CA ASP A 211 8.68 -19.73 13.68
C ASP A 211 9.68 -19.27 12.62
N ASN A 212 10.72 -18.57 13.06
CA ASN A 212 11.71 -17.98 12.21
C ASN A 212 13.10 -18.00 12.84
N LYS A 213 14.08 -17.67 12.01
CA LYS A 213 15.45 -17.34 12.40
C LYS A 213 15.81 -15.97 11.86
N ILE A 214 16.64 -15.28 12.61
CA ILE A 214 17.23 -14.01 12.20
C ILE A 214 18.54 -14.27 11.47
N TRP A 215 18.70 -13.62 10.32
CA TRP A 215 19.87 -13.69 9.44
C TRP A 215 20.42 -12.29 9.19
N ALA A 216 21.73 -12.20 8.96
CA ALA A 216 22.38 -11.04 8.40
C ALA A 216 22.91 -11.37 7.00
N LYS A 217 22.78 -10.43 6.08
CA LYS A 217 23.40 -10.47 4.77
C LYS A 217 24.36 -9.31 4.61
N LYS A 218 25.61 -9.59 4.29
CA LYS A 218 26.60 -8.54 4.07
C LYS A 218 26.35 -7.87 2.72
N ALA A 219 26.20 -6.55 2.71
CA ALA A 219 25.73 -5.80 1.54
C ALA A 219 26.70 -5.85 0.34
N ASP A 220 28.01 -5.95 0.59
CA ASP A 220 29.05 -5.96 -0.44
C ASP A 220 29.25 -7.33 -1.11
N THR A 221 29.31 -8.39 -0.31
CA THR A 221 29.67 -9.76 -0.69
C THR A 221 28.46 -10.67 -0.85
N GLN A 222 27.28 -10.21 -0.40
CA GLN A 222 26.04 -10.98 -0.39
C GLN A 222 26.09 -12.24 0.48
N GLN A 223 27.11 -12.38 1.33
CA GLN A 223 27.25 -13.51 2.24
C GLN A 223 26.15 -13.46 3.31
N GLU A 224 25.43 -14.57 3.47
CA GLU A 224 24.43 -14.75 4.52
C GLU A 224 25.01 -15.44 5.75
N ILE A 225 24.63 -14.97 6.93
CA ILE A 225 25.09 -15.42 8.23
C ILE A 225 23.88 -15.59 9.14
N GLN A 226 23.67 -16.79 9.67
CA GLN A 226 22.62 -17.06 10.64
C GLN A 226 23.01 -16.44 11.99
N LEU A 227 22.13 -15.62 12.58
CA LEU A 227 22.42 -14.93 13.85
C LEU A 227 21.89 -15.68 15.07
N THR A 228 20.77 -16.38 14.92
CA THR A 228 20.08 -17.09 16.00
C THR A 228 20.32 -18.59 15.92
N GLU A 229 20.57 -19.25 17.05
CA GLU A 229 20.85 -20.69 17.09
C GLU A 229 19.60 -21.53 16.80
N ARG A 230 18.49 -21.20 17.46
CA ARG A 230 17.23 -21.95 17.42
C ARG A 230 16.16 -21.18 16.66
N PHE A 231 15.17 -21.93 16.18
CA PHE A 231 13.92 -21.32 15.73
C PHE A 231 13.16 -20.75 16.93
N GLY A 232 12.46 -19.66 16.70
CA GLY A 232 11.50 -19.10 17.63
C GLY A 232 10.56 -18.16 16.91
N ALA A 233 9.50 -17.74 17.58
CA ALA A 233 8.60 -16.72 17.07
C ALA A 233 9.17 -15.34 17.43
N TYR A 234 10.13 -14.87 16.65
CA TYR A 234 10.76 -13.56 16.82
C TYR A 234 10.00 -12.47 16.04
N GLY A 235 9.83 -11.31 16.66
CA GLY A 235 9.25 -10.11 16.04
C GLY A 235 10.30 -9.16 15.47
N ARG A 236 9.84 -8.04 14.88
CA ARG A 236 10.71 -7.01 14.28
C ARG A 236 11.84 -6.60 15.24
N HIS A 237 13.03 -6.45 14.66
CA HIS A 237 14.24 -6.11 15.38
C HIS A 237 14.57 -4.61 15.31
N SER A 238 15.38 -4.14 16.25
CA SER A 238 15.98 -2.81 16.29
C SER A 238 17.44 -2.89 16.74
N PHE A 239 18.29 -2.05 16.18
CA PHE A 239 19.70 -1.96 16.57
C PHE A 239 19.89 -0.99 17.73
N SER A 240 20.83 -1.31 18.62
CA SER A 240 21.42 -0.30 19.50
C SER A 240 22.14 0.77 18.68
N LYS A 241 22.33 1.96 19.27
CA LYS A 241 22.96 3.10 18.60
C LYS A 241 24.35 2.80 18.03
N ASP A 242 25.12 1.98 18.72
CA ASP A 242 26.46 1.52 18.30
C ASP A 242 26.43 0.37 17.30
N GLY A 243 25.26 -0.24 17.04
CA GLY A 243 25.09 -1.40 16.18
C GLY A 243 25.59 -2.72 16.77
N GLU A 244 25.98 -2.76 18.05
CA GLU A 244 26.53 -3.96 18.68
C GLU A 244 25.45 -4.93 19.19
N GLN A 245 24.23 -4.46 19.42
CA GLN A 245 23.11 -5.26 19.94
C GLN A 245 21.89 -5.19 19.02
N LEU A 246 21.16 -6.30 18.96
CA LEU A 246 19.84 -6.41 18.34
C LEU A 246 18.79 -6.68 19.42
N LEU A 247 17.73 -5.87 19.44
CA LEU A 247 16.56 -6.02 20.31
C LEU A 247 15.38 -6.50 19.51
N PHE A 248 14.62 -7.45 20.04
CA PHE A 248 13.38 -7.92 19.44
C PHE A 248 12.51 -8.60 20.49
N LEU A 249 11.26 -8.87 20.12
CA LEU A 249 10.37 -9.67 20.94
C LEU A 249 10.51 -11.15 20.57
N ALA A 250 10.44 -12.03 21.57
CA ALA A 250 10.37 -13.48 21.39
C ALA A 250 9.11 -14.02 22.06
N THR A 251 8.48 -15.00 21.42
CA THR A 251 7.35 -15.76 21.97
C THR A 251 7.55 -17.25 21.78
N ASP A 252 6.74 -18.05 22.49
CA ASP A 252 6.65 -19.49 22.26
C ASP A 252 6.26 -19.81 20.81
N ALA A 253 6.60 -21.02 20.37
CA ALA A 253 6.32 -21.50 19.03
C ALA A 253 4.83 -21.36 18.65
N CYS A 254 4.57 -21.03 17.39
CA CYS A 254 3.19 -20.87 16.92
C CYS A 254 2.43 -22.18 16.71
N SER A 255 3.00 -23.32 17.10
CA SER A 255 2.33 -24.62 17.06
C SER A 255 1.54 -24.94 18.33
N GLU A 256 1.81 -24.27 19.46
CA GLU A 256 1.21 -24.65 20.74
C GLU A 256 -0.22 -24.10 20.92
N PRO A 257 -1.14 -24.72 21.67
CA PRO A 257 -2.44 -24.12 21.95
C PRO A 257 -2.26 -22.77 22.68
N VAL A 258 -3.09 -21.76 22.37
CA VAL A 258 -3.04 -20.46 23.09
C VAL A 258 -3.63 -20.68 24.48
N THR A 259 -2.82 -21.17 25.42
CA THR A 259 -3.29 -21.55 26.76
C THR A 259 -3.35 -20.36 27.73
N GLN A 260 -2.68 -19.24 27.42
CA GLN A 260 -2.73 -17.98 28.16
C GLN A 260 -2.41 -16.79 27.24
N LYS A 261 -2.73 -15.56 27.68
CA LYS A 261 -2.46 -14.29 26.99
C LYS A 261 -1.10 -14.36 26.29
N ARG A 262 -1.06 -14.23 24.94
CA ARG A 262 0.20 -14.23 24.17
C ARG A 262 1.19 -13.28 24.85
N CYS A 263 2.25 -13.86 25.40
CA CYS A 263 3.24 -13.15 26.18
C CYS A 263 4.52 -13.02 25.37
N TYR A 264 5.13 -11.82 25.37
CA TYR A 264 6.29 -11.45 24.56
C TYR A 264 7.46 -11.09 25.46
N ASP A 265 8.49 -11.92 25.45
CA ASP A 265 9.75 -11.61 26.12
C ASP A 265 10.53 -10.61 25.28
N LEU A 266 11.04 -9.56 25.91
CA LEU A 266 11.99 -8.66 25.28
C LEU A 266 13.38 -9.30 25.38
N VAL A 267 14.02 -9.54 24.24
CA VAL A 267 15.30 -10.25 24.18
C VAL A 267 16.34 -9.45 23.39
N THR A 268 17.61 -9.63 23.72
CA THR A 268 18.74 -9.05 23.01
C THR A 268 19.70 -10.10 22.48
N LEU A 269 20.44 -9.74 21.43
CA LEU A 269 21.46 -10.53 20.78
C LEU A 269 22.68 -9.67 20.47
N ASP A 270 23.88 -10.10 20.89
CA ASP A 270 25.14 -9.43 20.54
C ASP A 270 25.43 -9.67 19.05
N PHE A 271 25.26 -8.63 18.23
CA PHE A 271 25.33 -8.73 16.77
C PHE A 271 26.73 -9.13 16.30
N THR A 272 27.77 -8.50 16.86
CA THR A 272 29.17 -8.74 16.48
C THR A 272 29.62 -10.17 16.78
N LYS A 273 29.17 -10.76 17.89
CA LYS A 273 29.40 -12.17 18.20
C LYS A 273 28.54 -13.08 17.31
N ALA A 274 27.31 -12.70 17.00
CA ALA A 274 26.38 -13.50 16.19
C ALA A 274 26.86 -13.65 14.75
N LEU A 275 27.60 -12.66 14.23
CA LEU A 275 28.26 -12.74 12.93
C LEU A 275 29.36 -13.83 12.85
N LYS A 276 29.92 -14.26 13.99
CA LYS A 276 30.94 -15.32 14.05
C LYS A 276 30.34 -16.68 14.32
N SER A 277 29.31 -16.74 15.16
CA SER A 277 28.60 -17.96 15.53
C SER A 277 27.19 -17.63 15.99
N PRO A 278 26.15 -18.37 15.54
CA PRO A 278 24.78 -18.15 15.99
C PRO A 278 24.65 -18.19 17.52
N GLN A 279 23.79 -17.33 18.06
CA GLN A 279 23.60 -17.19 19.51
C GLN A 279 22.16 -17.47 19.94
N GLN A 280 22.00 -17.82 21.22
CA GLN A 280 20.69 -17.74 21.87
C GLN A 280 20.43 -16.30 22.33
N PRO A 281 19.26 -15.73 21.99
CA PRO A 281 18.88 -14.43 22.52
C PRO A 281 18.79 -14.45 24.04
N LYS A 282 19.31 -13.40 24.68
CA LYS A 282 19.24 -13.21 26.13
C LYS A 282 17.97 -12.44 26.49
N VAL A 283 17.19 -12.95 27.42
CA VAL A 283 16.01 -12.25 27.94
C VAL A 283 16.43 -11.02 28.76
N ILE A 284 15.86 -9.87 28.42
CA ILE A 284 15.98 -8.60 29.16
C ILE A 284 14.77 -8.43 30.06
N LEU A 285 13.57 -8.56 29.49
CA LEU A 285 12.32 -8.41 30.23
C LEU A 285 11.43 -9.63 29.94
N GLN A 286 11.11 -10.36 31.00
CA GLN A 286 10.13 -11.44 30.93
C GLN A 286 8.72 -10.86 30.86
N CYS A 287 7.93 -11.45 29.97
CA CYS A 287 6.54 -11.09 29.87
C CYS A 287 5.77 -11.47 31.14
N LYS A 288 4.93 -10.55 31.60
CA LYS A 288 4.03 -10.79 32.74
C LYS A 288 2.59 -11.00 32.30
N ASN A 289 1.97 -9.96 31.76
CA ASN A 289 0.53 -9.96 31.41
C ASN A 289 0.14 -8.94 30.32
N SER A 290 1.10 -8.14 29.84
CA SER A 290 0.90 -7.06 28.88
C SER A 290 1.17 -7.55 27.46
N VAL A 291 0.34 -7.13 26.51
CA VAL A 291 0.64 -7.28 25.09
C VAL A 291 1.50 -6.09 24.67
N VAL A 292 2.72 -6.38 24.20
CA VAL A 292 3.66 -5.39 23.69
C VAL A 292 4.03 -5.70 22.24
N ASP A 293 4.47 -4.68 21.51
CA ASP A 293 4.84 -4.81 20.09
C ASP A 293 5.92 -3.77 19.72
N LYS A 294 6.66 -4.06 18.64
CA LYS A 294 7.61 -3.19 17.95
C LYS A 294 8.60 -2.48 18.90
N PRO A 295 9.56 -3.16 19.52
CA PRO A 295 10.60 -2.51 20.32
C PRO A 295 11.56 -1.70 19.43
N ILE A 296 11.87 -0.45 19.83
CA ILE A 296 12.87 0.38 19.15
C ILE A 296 13.81 1.03 20.17
N TRP A 297 15.11 0.90 19.96
CA TRP A 297 16.13 1.59 20.75
C TRP A 297 16.19 3.08 20.41
N LEU A 298 16.27 3.90 21.46
CA LEU A 298 16.52 5.33 21.37
C LEU A 298 18.01 5.67 21.52
N ASN A 299 18.37 6.90 21.18
CA ASN A 299 19.72 7.43 21.29
C ASN A 299 20.26 7.50 22.73
N ASP A 300 19.38 7.54 23.73
CA ASP A 300 19.71 7.58 25.16
C ASP A 300 19.89 6.19 25.78
N GLY A 301 19.66 5.12 25.00
CA GLY A 301 19.76 3.72 25.44
C GLY A 301 18.44 3.12 25.92
N ASN A 302 17.40 3.93 26.11
CA ASN A 302 16.07 3.45 26.45
C ASN A 302 15.38 2.79 25.25
N VAL A 303 14.31 2.05 25.53
CA VAL A 303 13.52 1.34 24.53
C VAL A 303 12.10 1.88 24.52
N VAL A 304 11.64 2.34 23.36
CA VAL A 304 10.21 2.60 23.15
C VAL A 304 9.52 1.32 22.72
N LEU A 305 8.34 1.07 23.28
CA LEU A 305 7.48 -0.08 22.95
C LEU A 305 6.05 0.40 22.75
N LYS A 306 5.32 -0.26 21.84
CA LYS A 306 3.86 -0.22 21.87
C LYS A 306 3.37 -1.15 22.97
N GLN A 307 2.50 -0.65 23.85
CA GLN A 307 1.83 -1.46 24.86
C GLN A 307 0.32 -1.33 24.71
N LYS A 308 -0.39 -2.46 24.80
CA LYS A 308 -1.85 -2.49 24.76
C LYS A 308 -2.44 -2.29 26.15
N GLN A 309 -3.28 -1.26 26.30
CA GLN A 309 -4.05 -0.98 27.51
C GLN A 309 -5.54 -1.06 27.19
N GLY A 310 -6.21 -2.09 27.71
CA GLY A 310 -7.55 -2.45 27.24
C GLY A 310 -7.53 -2.77 25.75
N GLU A 311 -8.28 -2.02 24.94
CA GLU A 311 -8.28 -2.15 23.48
C GLU A 311 -7.45 -1.12 22.73
N ARG A 312 -6.82 -0.18 23.44
CA ARG A 312 -6.08 0.93 22.86
C ARG A 312 -4.58 0.72 22.99
N TRP A 313 -3.84 1.24 22.02
CA TRP A 313 -2.38 1.22 22.05
C TRP A 313 -1.84 2.55 22.58
N LYS A 314 -0.79 2.44 23.39
CA LYS A 314 0.04 3.55 23.87
C LYS A 314 1.52 3.28 23.61
N LEU A 315 2.34 4.32 23.66
CA LEU A 315 3.79 4.18 23.73
C LEU A 315 4.24 4.23 25.19
N ILE A 316 5.17 3.35 25.52
CA ILE A 316 5.90 3.38 26.78
C ILE A 316 7.38 3.53 26.50
N ASN A 317 8.09 4.20 27.39
CA ASN A 317 9.55 4.27 27.41
C ASN A 317 10.06 3.37 28.52
N TYR A 318 10.97 2.45 28.20
CA TYR A 318 11.50 1.44 29.10
C TYR A 318 13.02 1.60 29.25
N SER A 319 13.46 1.83 30.50
CA SER A 319 14.87 1.79 30.89
C SER A 319 15.26 0.36 31.20
N ILE A 320 16.21 -0.17 30.43
CA ILE A 320 16.76 -1.52 30.64
C ILE A 320 17.56 -1.57 31.95
N ASP A 321 18.32 -0.52 32.24
CA ASP A 321 19.23 -0.48 33.39
C ASP A 321 18.46 -0.39 34.72
N ASP A 322 17.35 0.36 34.74
CA ASP A 322 16.53 0.55 35.94
C ASP A 322 15.39 -0.49 36.06
N ASP A 323 15.20 -1.34 35.05
CA ASP A 323 14.04 -2.23 34.89
C ASP A 323 12.70 -1.50 35.16
N SER A 324 12.54 -0.34 34.55
CA SER A 324 11.38 0.53 34.78
C SER A 324 10.80 1.07 33.48
N GLY A 325 9.47 1.14 33.43
CA GLY A 325 8.73 1.64 32.27
C GLY A 325 7.78 2.77 32.66
N VAL A 326 7.75 3.82 31.86
CA VAL A 326 6.85 4.96 32.01
C VAL A 326 6.04 5.18 30.74
N ASP A 327 4.82 5.69 30.88
CA ASP A 327 4.00 6.07 29.74
C ASP A 327 4.67 7.23 28.99
N LEU A 328 4.91 7.05 27.70
CA LEU A 328 5.55 8.03 26.84
C LEU A 328 4.50 8.86 26.09
N TYR A 329 3.51 8.20 25.50
CA TYR A 329 2.48 8.87 24.73
C TYR A 329 1.19 8.05 24.61
N THR A 330 0.06 8.74 24.76
CA THR A 330 -1.30 8.19 24.63
C THR A 330 -2.16 9.15 23.83
N VAL A 331 -3.04 8.62 22.97
CA VAL A 331 -4.01 9.42 22.21
C VAL A 331 -5.32 9.48 23.00
N GLU A 332 -5.71 10.67 23.45
CA GLU A 332 -6.96 10.89 24.18
C GLU A 332 -8.16 10.55 23.29
N ASP A 333 -9.07 9.70 23.79
CA ASP A 333 -10.23 9.21 23.05
C ASP A 333 -9.94 8.61 21.65
N GLY A 334 -8.68 8.28 21.36
CA GLY A 334 -8.21 7.64 20.14
C GLY A 334 -7.36 6.37 20.35
N THR A 335 -6.64 5.94 19.32
CA THR A 335 -5.63 4.88 19.44
C THR A 335 -4.45 5.15 18.53
N LEU A 336 -3.28 4.71 18.97
CA LEU A 336 -2.12 4.59 18.11
C LEU A 336 -2.28 3.42 17.12
N ILE A 337 -1.79 3.59 15.89
CA ILE A 337 -1.70 2.56 14.86
C ILE A 337 -0.29 1.99 14.82
N ASP A 338 0.68 2.84 14.50
CA ASP A 338 2.11 2.49 14.39
C ASP A 338 3.01 3.71 14.62
N TYR A 339 4.29 3.49 14.86
CA TYR A 339 5.27 4.56 15.04
C TYR A 339 6.63 4.23 14.42
N ALA A 340 7.40 5.25 14.06
CA ALA A 340 8.80 5.13 13.62
C ALA A 340 9.68 6.03 14.48
N TYR A 341 10.99 5.78 14.46
CA TYR A 341 11.98 6.61 15.13
C TYR A 341 13.13 6.93 14.16
N SER A 342 13.59 8.18 14.16
CA SER A 342 14.78 8.63 13.44
C SER A 342 15.91 8.84 14.45
N PRO A 343 16.95 7.99 14.48
CA PRO A 343 18.13 8.23 15.32
C PRO A 343 18.90 9.50 14.92
N GLN A 344 18.81 9.89 13.64
CA GLN A 344 19.48 11.07 13.10
C GLN A 344 18.83 12.37 13.59
N ASP A 345 17.50 12.44 13.54
CA ASP A 345 16.74 13.62 13.94
C ASP A 345 16.35 13.59 15.43
N ASP A 346 16.50 12.44 16.07
CA ASP A 346 16.03 12.14 17.41
C ASP A 346 14.53 12.41 17.58
N LEU A 347 13.74 11.91 16.62
CA LEU A 347 12.30 12.15 16.52
C LEU A 347 11.50 10.86 16.41
N ILE A 348 10.34 10.84 17.04
CA ILE A 348 9.35 9.76 16.93
C ILE A 348 8.17 10.27 16.10
N ALA A 349 7.82 9.54 15.05
CA ALA A 349 6.63 9.80 14.24
C ALA A 349 5.57 8.76 14.56
N VAL A 350 4.38 9.20 14.98
CA VAL A 350 3.28 8.33 15.40
C VAL A 350 2.10 8.50 14.46
N SER A 351 1.69 7.41 13.81
CA SER A 351 0.41 7.34 13.11
C SER A 351 -0.70 6.94 14.10
N SER A 352 -1.79 7.69 14.11
CA SER A 352 -2.85 7.54 15.10
C SER A 352 -4.25 7.76 14.51
N ILE A 353 -5.27 7.35 15.26
CA ILE A 353 -6.68 7.69 15.03
C ILE A 353 -7.13 8.51 16.24
N HIS A 354 -7.57 9.74 16.01
CA HIS A 354 -8.01 10.64 17.08
C HIS A 354 -9.52 10.48 17.39
N ALA A 355 -10.03 11.29 18.33
CA ALA A 355 -11.41 11.22 18.81
C ALA A 355 -12.48 11.47 17.74
N ASP A 356 -12.12 12.16 16.65
CA ASP A 356 -12.94 12.41 15.46
C ASP A 356 -12.99 11.21 14.50
N GLY A 357 -12.16 10.19 14.73
CA GLY A 357 -12.04 8.98 13.90
C GLY A 357 -11.19 9.17 12.65
N LEU A 358 -10.51 10.30 12.48
CA LEU A 358 -9.61 10.57 11.38
C LEU A 358 -8.16 10.19 11.74
N HIS A 359 -7.34 10.02 10.71
CA HIS A 359 -5.94 9.63 10.87
C HIS A 359 -5.04 10.85 11.00
N TYR A 360 -4.12 10.80 11.95
CA TYR A 360 -3.16 11.85 12.26
C TYR A 360 -1.73 11.32 12.18
N ILE A 361 -0.81 12.25 11.94
CA ILE A 361 0.61 12.08 12.20
C ILE A 361 1.00 12.99 13.37
N ASP A 362 1.44 12.39 14.46
CA ASP A 362 1.88 13.06 15.68
C ASP A 362 3.41 12.95 15.76
N MET A 363 4.10 14.07 15.89
CA MET A 363 5.56 14.13 16.00
C MET A 363 5.94 14.38 17.45
N LEU A 364 6.80 13.52 18.00
CA LEU A 364 7.22 13.54 19.40
C LEU A 364 8.74 13.63 19.51
N LYS A 365 9.22 14.23 20.61
CA LYS A 365 10.59 14.02 21.09
C LYS A 365 10.70 12.68 21.82
N PRO A 366 11.92 12.17 22.07
CA PRO A 366 12.13 10.89 22.76
C PRO A 366 11.66 10.89 24.23
N ASP A 367 11.51 12.07 24.84
CA ASP A 367 10.94 12.24 26.18
C ASP A 367 9.40 12.26 26.21
N GLY A 368 8.75 12.20 25.05
CA GLY A 368 7.29 12.17 24.90
C GLY A 368 6.66 13.54 24.65
N GLU A 369 7.44 14.62 24.61
CA GLU A 369 6.92 15.95 24.28
C GLU A 369 6.33 15.96 22.86
N LEU A 370 5.04 16.29 22.75
CA LEU A 370 4.35 16.45 21.48
C LEU A 370 4.78 17.76 20.80
N ILE A 371 5.48 17.63 19.67
CA ILE A 371 5.95 18.74 18.84
C ILE A 371 4.83 19.24 17.95
N SER A 372 4.14 18.32 17.26
CA SER A 372 3.05 18.64 16.35
C SER A 372 2.09 17.47 16.17
N SER A 373 0.85 17.78 15.79
CA SER A 373 -0.18 16.81 15.46
C SER A 373 -0.98 17.33 14.29
N HIS A 374 -0.96 16.60 13.17
CA HIS A 374 -1.62 17.02 11.93
C HIS A 374 -2.46 15.90 11.34
N GLN A 375 -3.67 16.25 10.90
CA GLN A 375 -4.53 15.33 10.18
C GLN A 375 -3.89 14.97 8.84
N ILE A 376 -3.85 13.68 8.51
CA ILE A 376 -3.29 13.19 7.25
C ILE A 376 -4.26 13.49 6.09
N GLN A 377 -3.77 14.27 5.13
CA GLN A 377 -4.51 14.66 3.93
C GLN A 377 -4.28 13.61 2.83
N ARG A 378 -5.28 12.76 2.63
CA ARG A 378 -5.19 11.62 1.71
C ARG A 378 -5.59 12.02 0.28
N PRO A 379 -4.81 11.64 -0.74
CA PRO A 379 -5.23 11.77 -2.13
C PRO A 379 -6.27 10.67 -2.47
N PRO A 380 -7.04 10.81 -3.56
CA PRO A 380 -8.12 9.88 -3.91
C PRO A 380 -7.69 8.42 -4.09
N GLU A 381 -6.42 8.18 -4.40
CA GLU A 381 -5.83 6.83 -4.55
C GLU A 381 -5.76 6.06 -3.24
N ILE A 382 -5.75 6.75 -2.09
CA ILE A 382 -5.68 6.10 -0.78
C ILE A 382 -7.08 6.05 -0.20
N THR A 383 -7.54 4.83 0.07
CA THR A 383 -8.88 4.63 0.63
C THR A 383 -9.00 5.30 2.01
N LYS A 384 -10.18 5.83 2.30
CA LYS A 384 -10.47 6.66 3.49
C LYS A 384 -9.96 6.04 4.79
N PHE A 385 -10.06 4.72 4.92
CA PHE A 385 -9.80 4.00 6.17
C PHE A 385 -8.46 3.25 6.18
N HIS A 386 -7.58 3.50 5.22
CA HIS A 386 -6.31 2.79 5.13
C HIS A 386 -5.35 3.19 6.25
N ASP A 387 -4.98 2.26 7.13
CA ASP A 387 -3.99 2.52 8.19
C ASP A 387 -2.59 2.78 7.57
N ILE A 388 -1.87 3.76 8.09
CA ILE A 388 -0.55 4.18 7.57
C ILE A 388 0.54 3.68 8.51
N TYR A 389 1.58 3.07 7.93
CA TYR A 389 2.75 2.56 8.66
C TYR A 389 3.96 3.37 8.21
N PRO A 390 4.33 4.44 8.94
CA PRO A 390 5.38 5.35 8.51
C PRO A 390 6.78 4.76 8.70
N SER A 391 7.72 5.19 7.86
CA SER A 391 9.16 5.07 8.04
C SER A 391 9.81 6.41 7.74
N PHE A 392 10.92 6.75 8.40
CA PHE A 392 11.63 8.00 8.12
C PHE A 392 12.40 7.96 6.80
N ASP A 393 12.37 9.09 6.08
CA ASP A 393 13.30 9.42 5.01
C ASP A 393 14.43 10.27 5.63
N PRO A 394 15.66 9.74 5.74
CA PRO A 394 16.75 10.40 6.45
C PRO A 394 17.29 11.66 5.74
N LEU A 395 16.88 11.92 4.49
CA LEU A 395 17.41 13.03 3.69
C LEU A 395 16.45 14.20 3.56
N ASN A 396 15.14 13.95 3.61
CA ASN A 396 14.14 14.91 3.15
C ASN A 396 13.20 15.46 4.24
N GLN A 397 13.45 15.19 5.52
CA GLN A 397 12.56 15.60 6.63
C GLN A 397 11.10 15.21 6.39
N GLN A 398 10.89 13.98 5.94
CA GLN A 398 9.57 13.44 5.64
C GLN A 398 9.54 11.96 6.01
N LEU A 399 8.36 11.38 5.87
CA LEU A 399 8.11 9.97 6.06
C LEU A 399 7.80 9.34 4.70
N ILE A 400 7.97 8.02 4.63
CA ILE A 400 7.55 7.19 3.51
C ILE A 400 6.64 6.08 4.03
N PHE A 401 5.66 5.69 3.24
CA PHE A 401 4.81 4.53 3.54
C PHE A 401 4.30 3.87 2.26
N SER A 402 3.94 2.60 2.35
CA SER A 402 3.33 1.83 1.26
C SER A 402 1.89 1.46 1.60
N THR A 403 0.99 1.52 0.61
CA THR A 403 -0.37 1.01 0.71
C THR A 403 -0.51 -0.45 0.24
N GLY A 404 0.57 -1.04 -0.27
CA GLY A 404 0.58 -2.38 -0.84
C GLY A 404 1.28 -2.43 -2.18
N ARG A 405 0.78 -1.71 -3.19
CA ARG A 405 1.37 -1.62 -4.54
C ARG A 405 1.77 -0.20 -4.91
N GLN A 406 1.45 0.77 -4.05
CA GLN A 406 1.81 2.16 -4.22
C GLN A 406 2.63 2.65 -3.04
N LEU A 407 3.53 3.60 -3.33
CA LEU A 407 4.42 4.22 -2.36
C LEU A 407 4.11 5.71 -2.29
N PHE A 408 4.20 6.28 -1.10
CA PHE A 408 3.84 7.67 -0.83
C PHE A 408 4.83 8.30 0.13
N SER A 409 5.10 9.59 -0.06
CA SER A 409 5.73 10.45 0.93
C SER A 409 4.66 11.10 1.81
N LEU A 410 4.98 11.32 3.08
CA LEU A 410 4.13 11.99 4.09
C LEU A 410 4.97 13.03 4.83
N THR A 411 4.61 14.30 4.76
CA THR A 411 5.30 15.34 5.57
C THR A 411 4.84 15.32 7.02
N TYR A 412 5.59 15.98 7.90
CA TYR A 412 5.23 16.13 9.32
C TYR A 412 3.97 16.99 9.53
N GLU A 413 3.55 17.75 8.52
CA GLU A 413 2.30 18.53 8.45
C GLU A 413 1.11 17.73 7.88
N GLY A 414 1.28 16.43 7.64
CA GLY A 414 0.20 15.55 7.19
C GLY A 414 -0.06 15.56 5.69
N LEU A 415 0.79 16.20 4.86
CA LEU A 415 0.62 16.19 3.40
C LEU A 415 1.14 14.91 2.79
N VAL A 416 0.30 14.23 1.99
CA VAL A 416 0.66 13.01 1.27
C VAL A 416 0.90 13.31 -0.20
N SER A 417 1.94 12.70 -0.78
CA SER A 417 2.17 12.72 -2.24
C SER A 417 2.57 11.36 -2.76
N LYS A 418 2.02 10.99 -3.92
CA LYS A 418 2.31 9.72 -4.58
C LYS A 418 3.72 9.72 -5.13
N ILE A 419 4.47 8.67 -4.81
CA ILE A 419 5.77 8.40 -5.40
C ILE A 419 5.53 7.51 -6.62
N GLN A 420 6.04 7.94 -7.77
CA GLN A 420 5.90 7.16 -8.99
C GLN A 420 6.91 6.01 -8.99
N LEU A 421 6.38 4.79 -9.04
CA LEU A 421 7.18 3.58 -9.20
C LEU A 421 7.15 3.12 -10.66
N PRO A 422 8.28 2.63 -11.22
CA PRO A 422 8.31 2.05 -12.56
C PRO A 422 7.76 0.61 -12.61
N PHE A 423 7.41 0.04 -11.46
CA PHE A 423 6.89 -1.32 -11.29
C PHE A 423 5.58 -1.31 -10.48
N SER A 424 4.81 -2.40 -10.56
CA SER A 424 3.50 -2.58 -9.92
C SER A 424 3.44 -3.75 -8.93
N ASP A 425 4.60 -4.28 -8.57
CA ASP A 425 4.73 -5.37 -7.59
C ASP A 425 4.16 -4.97 -6.24
N ARG A 426 3.60 -5.96 -5.52
CA ARG A 426 3.16 -5.78 -4.14
C ARG A 426 4.38 -5.71 -3.24
N MET A 427 4.63 -4.53 -2.66
CA MET A 427 5.78 -4.24 -1.80
C MET A 427 5.36 -3.44 -0.58
N ARG A 428 5.77 -3.87 0.61
CA ARG A 428 5.44 -3.24 1.89
C ARG A 428 6.69 -3.02 2.75
N GLN A 429 6.50 -2.36 3.89
CA GLN A 429 7.56 -2.09 4.89
C GLN A 429 8.78 -1.38 4.29
N PRO A 430 8.63 -0.14 3.77
CA PRO A 430 9.77 0.65 3.35
C PRO A 430 10.69 0.91 4.54
N GLU A 431 11.98 0.62 4.40
CA GLU A 431 13.01 0.97 5.37
C GLU A 431 14.21 1.58 4.64
N PHE A 432 14.56 2.84 4.93
CA PHE A 432 15.69 3.48 4.30
C PHE A 432 17.02 2.89 4.79
N ARG A 433 17.98 2.80 3.88
CA ARG A 433 19.39 2.70 4.26
C ARG A 433 19.81 3.98 4.99
N PRO A 434 20.70 3.93 6.01
CA PRO A 434 21.12 5.12 6.74
C PRO A 434 21.67 6.27 5.88
N ASP A 435 22.24 5.98 4.72
CA ASP A 435 22.74 6.99 3.78
C ASP A 435 21.65 7.62 2.88
N GLY A 436 20.41 7.12 2.97
CA GLY A 436 19.25 7.57 2.22
C GLY A 436 19.25 7.21 0.73
N LYS A 437 20.24 6.46 0.23
CA LYS A 437 20.40 6.16 -1.22
C LYS A 437 19.53 5.00 -1.69
N SER A 438 18.96 4.24 -0.77
CA SER A 438 18.19 3.04 -1.09
C SER A 438 17.14 2.77 -0.02
N VAL A 439 16.10 2.04 -0.40
CA VAL A 439 14.98 1.64 0.45
C VAL A 439 14.79 0.14 0.34
N LEU A 440 14.84 -0.57 1.46
CA LEU A 440 14.42 -1.96 1.56
C LEU A 440 12.90 -2.03 1.52
N MET A 441 12.37 -3.04 0.85
CA MET A 441 10.95 -3.37 0.80
C MET A 441 10.79 -4.89 0.91
N ILE A 442 9.64 -5.34 1.40
CA ILE A 442 9.25 -6.75 1.34
C ILE A 442 8.30 -6.94 0.15
N LYS A 443 8.77 -7.63 -0.89
CA LYS A 443 8.03 -7.92 -2.12
C LYS A 443 7.42 -9.33 -2.06
N GLY A 444 6.19 -9.46 -2.57
CA GLY A 444 5.65 -10.76 -2.95
C GLY A 444 4.17 -10.97 -2.56
N PRO A 445 3.46 -11.88 -3.25
CA PRO A 445 2.09 -12.27 -2.93
C PRO A 445 2.04 -13.35 -1.84
N TYR A 446 0.84 -13.66 -1.37
CA TYR A 446 0.59 -14.94 -0.70
C TYR A 446 -0.09 -15.83 -1.73
N ASP A 447 0.22 -17.13 -1.72
CA ASP A 447 -0.32 -18.11 -2.66
C ASP A 447 -1.30 -19.00 -1.90
N SER A 448 -2.56 -18.98 -2.28
CA SER A 448 -3.63 -19.73 -1.63
C SER A 448 -4.65 -20.22 -2.64
N ASP A 449 -5.03 -21.48 -2.51
CA ASP A 449 -6.00 -22.14 -3.37
C ASP A 449 -7.36 -22.29 -2.67
N ILE A 450 -8.42 -22.25 -3.46
CA ILE A 450 -9.76 -22.69 -3.03
C ILE A 450 -9.87 -24.18 -3.29
N VAL A 451 -10.25 -24.92 -2.26
CA VAL A 451 -10.46 -26.35 -2.30
C VAL A 451 -11.95 -26.63 -2.14
N LYS A 452 -12.51 -27.43 -3.05
CA LYS A 452 -13.90 -27.94 -2.96
C LYS A 452 -13.83 -29.43 -2.70
N LEU A 453 -14.41 -29.89 -1.58
CA LEU A 453 -14.40 -31.30 -1.20
C LEU A 453 -15.82 -31.80 -0.87
N PRO A 454 -16.23 -32.98 -1.39
CA PRO A 454 -17.46 -33.62 -0.97
C PRO A 454 -17.41 -34.03 0.49
N LEU A 455 -18.50 -33.83 1.23
CA LEU A 455 -18.64 -34.26 2.63
C LEU A 455 -18.45 -35.78 2.80
N THR A 456 -18.88 -36.56 1.80
CA THR A 456 -18.70 -38.02 1.79
C THR A 456 -17.24 -38.45 1.75
N GLN A 457 -16.36 -37.64 1.13
CA GLN A 457 -14.93 -37.89 1.08
C GLN A 457 -14.26 -37.58 2.42
N LEU A 458 -14.68 -36.51 3.11
CA LEU A 458 -14.16 -36.14 4.43
C LEU A 458 -14.46 -37.19 5.49
N ALA A 459 -15.65 -37.79 5.43
CA ALA A 459 -16.04 -38.89 6.32
C ALA A 459 -15.15 -40.15 6.17
N GLN A 460 -14.40 -40.27 5.07
CA GLN A 460 -13.49 -41.38 4.79
C GLN A 460 -12.01 -41.04 5.07
N GLY A 461 -11.70 -39.86 5.60
CA GLY A 461 -10.34 -39.41 5.89
C GLY A 461 -9.64 -38.85 4.63
N ALA A 462 -10.11 -37.72 4.12
CA ALA A 462 -9.59 -37.14 2.88
C ALA A 462 -8.11 -36.71 3.01
N GLN A 463 -7.23 -37.39 2.30
CA GLN A 463 -5.79 -37.08 2.26
C GLN A 463 -5.41 -36.22 1.03
N THR A 464 -6.23 -36.23 -0.01
CA THR A 464 -5.96 -35.57 -1.29
C THR A 464 -7.14 -34.71 -1.73
N TYR A 465 -6.86 -33.61 -2.41
CA TYR A 465 -7.87 -32.69 -2.93
C TYR A 465 -7.47 -32.14 -4.29
N THR A 466 -8.45 -31.62 -5.01
CA THR A 466 -8.26 -30.83 -6.23
C THR A 466 -8.65 -29.39 -5.96
N SER A 467 -7.79 -28.44 -6.36
CA SER A 467 -8.11 -27.02 -6.27
C SER A 467 -9.28 -26.69 -7.20
N PHE A 468 -10.33 -26.08 -6.64
CA PHE A 468 -11.46 -25.53 -7.38
C PHE A 468 -11.07 -24.28 -8.18
N ALA A 469 -10.24 -23.44 -7.57
CA ALA A 469 -9.61 -22.30 -8.21
C ALA A 469 -8.17 -22.21 -7.71
N ARG A 470 -7.22 -22.10 -8.65
CA ARG A 470 -5.79 -22.00 -8.35
C ARG A 470 -5.10 -20.95 -9.20
N THR A 471 -4.18 -20.22 -8.59
CA THR A 471 -3.21 -19.35 -9.28
C THR A 471 -1.82 -19.51 -8.64
N ASN A 472 -0.90 -18.59 -8.93
CA ASN A 472 0.33 -18.41 -8.17
C ASN A 472 0.23 -17.16 -7.25
N LEU A 473 -0.99 -16.71 -7.00
CA LEU A 473 -1.38 -15.58 -6.18
C LEU A 473 -2.44 -16.05 -5.18
N GLY A 474 -3.09 -15.11 -4.48
CA GLY A 474 -4.07 -15.44 -3.45
C GLY A 474 -5.51 -15.54 -3.97
N GLU A 475 -6.20 -16.60 -3.56
CA GLU A 475 -7.65 -16.73 -3.53
C GLU A 475 -8.17 -16.81 -2.07
N ASP A 476 -9.33 -16.20 -1.79
CA ASP A 476 -9.97 -16.30 -0.47
C ASP A 476 -11.50 -15.99 -0.48
N TYR A 477 -12.14 -16.14 0.68
CA TYR A 477 -13.55 -15.85 0.97
C TYR A 477 -14.52 -16.52 -0.02
N ALA A 478 -14.25 -17.79 -0.37
CA ALA A 478 -15.07 -18.54 -1.30
C ALA A 478 -16.42 -18.92 -0.68
N VAL A 479 -17.52 -18.56 -1.36
CA VAL A 479 -18.89 -18.78 -0.91
C VAL A 479 -19.78 -19.29 -2.04
N PHE A 480 -20.60 -20.30 -1.75
CA PHE A 480 -21.56 -20.88 -2.70
C PHE A 480 -22.71 -19.91 -2.98
N GLN A 481 -23.13 -19.85 -4.24
CA GLN A 481 -24.36 -19.18 -4.62
C GLN A 481 -25.57 -19.97 -4.06
N PRO A 482 -26.53 -19.29 -3.41
CA PRO A 482 -27.80 -19.92 -3.04
C PRO A 482 -28.53 -20.46 -4.26
N ASP A 483 -28.98 -21.72 -4.18
CA ASP A 483 -29.76 -22.42 -5.22
C ASP A 483 -29.15 -22.39 -6.64
N GLY A 484 -27.83 -22.25 -6.74
CA GLY A 484 -27.10 -22.20 -8.02
C GLY A 484 -25.76 -22.93 -7.99
N ASP A 485 -25.07 -22.92 -9.13
CA ASP A 485 -23.81 -23.66 -9.32
C ASP A 485 -22.56 -22.78 -9.18
N LEU A 486 -22.73 -21.48 -8.94
CA LEU A 486 -21.61 -20.55 -8.86
C LEU A 486 -20.96 -20.52 -7.48
N VAL A 487 -19.66 -20.26 -7.46
CA VAL A 487 -18.90 -19.88 -6.27
C VAL A 487 -18.37 -18.46 -6.50
N ALA A 488 -18.64 -17.57 -5.55
CA ALA A 488 -18.02 -16.26 -5.50
C ALA A 488 -16.80 -16.30 -4.59
N PHE A 489 -15.73 -15.63 -4.99
CA PHE A 489 -14.50 -15.53 -4.21
C PHE A 489 -13.77 -14.27 -4.65
N TRP A 490 -12.76 -13.83 -3.88
CA TRP A 490 -11.82 -12.85 -4.42
C TRP A 490 -10.51 -13.51 -4.86
N SER A 491 -9.88 -12.94 -5.87
CA SER A 491 -8.61 -13.41 -6.42
C SER A 491 -7.77 -12.24 -6.93
N GLU A 492 -6.45 -12.34 -6.80
CA GLU A 492 -5.48 -11.39 -7.38
C GLU A 492 -5.15 -11.67 -8.85
N ARG A 493 -5.82 -12.62 -9.52
CA ARG A 493 -5.42 -13.11 -10.86
C ARG A 493 -5.37 -12.07 -11.99
N SER A 494 -6.05 -10.94 -11.83
CA SER A 494 -5.95 -9.80 -12.76
C SER A 494 -4.90 -8.75 -12.34
N GLY A 495 -4.11 -9.05 -11.31
CA GLY A 495 -3.07 -8.20 -10.75
C GLY A 495 -3.49 -7.44 -9.49
N THR A 496 -4.77 -7.39 -9.14
CA THR A 496 -5.30 -6.73 -7.93
C THR A 496 -6.43 -7.55 -7.31
N GLU A 497 -6.75 -7.33 -6.03
CA GLU A 497 -7.85 -8.05 -5.36
C GLU A 497 -9.19 -7.68 -6.05
N GLN A 498 -9.81 -8.64 -6.75
CA GLN A 498 -11.12 -8.49 -7.40
C GLN A 498 -12.04 -9.63 -7.00
N VAL A 499 -13.36 -9.44 -7.10
CA VAL A 499 -14.36 -10.50 -6.92
C VAL A 499 -14.57 -11.23 -8.25
N TRP A 500 -14.61 -12.55 -8.18
CA TRP A 500 -14.76 -13.47 -9.30
C TRP A 500 -15.92 -14.42 -9.06
N LEU A 501 -16.48 -14.93 -10.16
CA LEU A 501 -17.49 -15.99 -10.16
C LEU A 501 -16.95 -17.17 -10.94
N SER A 502 -17.18 -18.39 -10.43
CA SER A 502 -16.86 -19.61 -11.17
C SER A 502 -17.86 -20.73 -10.93
N ASP A 503 -18.14 -21.51 -11.98
CA ASP A 503 -18.87 -22.79 -11.92
C ASP A 503 -17.92 -24.01 -11.83
N GLY A 504 -16.59 -23.76 -11.69
CA GLY A 504 -15.53 -24.77 -11.72
C GLY A 504 -14.92 -25.02 -13.11
N ASN A 505 -15.60 -24.65 -14.20
CA ASN A 505 -15.09 -24.76 -15.58
C ASN A 505 -14.78 -23.39 -16.19
N ASN A 506 -15.65 -22.42 -15.92
CA ASN A 506 -15.57 -21.05 -16.38
C ASN A 506 -15.35 -20.15 -15.17
N THR A 507 -14.38 -19.25 -15.25
CA THR A 507 -14.18 -18.20 -14.25
C THR A 507 -14.26 -16.84 -14.93
N ARG A 508 -15.07 -15.93 -14.39
CA ARG A 508 -15.18 -14.55 -14.88
C ARG A 508 -14.99 -13.53 -13.75
N GLN A 509 -14.32 -12.42 -14.07
CA GLN A 509 -14.18 -11.29 -13.16
C GLN A 509 -15.51 -10.58 -13.05
N LEU A 510 -15.93 -10.23 -11.83
CA LEU A 510 -17.18 -9.53 -11.57
C LEU A 510 -16.97 -8.03 -11.29
N THR A 511 -15.82 -7.66 -10.69
CA THR A 511 -15.54 -6.28 -10.28
C THR A 511 -14.33 -5.69 -10.98
N ASN A 512 -14.21 -4.37 -10.99
CA ASN A 512 -13.00 -3.65 -11.39
C ASN A 512 -12.69 -2.55 -10.36
N PHE A 513 -12.37 -2.97 -9.14
CA PHE A 513 -12.03 -2.07 -8.05
C PHE A 513 -10.73 -1.30 -8.29
N PRO A 514 -10.59 -0.10 -7.72
CA PRO A 514 -9.32 0.64 -7.73
C PRO A 514 -8.15 -0.18 -7.16
N LEU A 515 -6.93 0.20 -7.56
CA LEU A 515 -5.69 -0.38 -7.04
C LEU A 515 -5.65 -0.30 -5.49
N ASP A 516 -5.07 -1.32 -4.85
CA ASP A 516 -5.01 -1.47 -3.39
C ASP A 516 -6.39 -1.45 -2.69
N THR A 517 -7.45 -1.87 -3.38
CA THR A 517 -8.71 -2.25 -2.73
C THR A 517 -8.56 -3.59 -2.02
N PHE A 518 -8.98 -3.66 -0.76
CA PHE A 518 -8.93 -4.89 0.04
C PHE A 518 -10.32 -5.45 0.31
N VAL A 519 -10.56 -6.71 -0.06
CA VAL A 519 -11.85 -7.36 0.19
C VAL A 519 -11.81 -8.11 1.53
N ARG A 520 -12.76 -7.81 2.43
CA ARG A 520 -12.84 -8.42 3.77
C ARG A 520 -14.23 -9.00 4.04
N GLY A 521 -14.47 -10.17 3.44
CA GLY A 521 -15.73 -10.90 3.50
C GLY A 521 -16.56 -10.72 2.23
N ILE A 522 -17.19 -11.82 1.80
CA ILE A 522 -18.03 -11.94 0.61
C ILE A 522 -19.26 -12.76 1.03
N HIS A 523 -20.45 -12.24 0.78
CA HIS A 523 -21.71 -12.93 1.11
C HIS A 523 -22.71 -12.74 -0.03
N TRP A 524 -23.36 -13.82 -0.45
CA TRP A 524 -24.44 -13.75 -1.41
C TRP A 524 -25.70 -13.16 -0.79
N ALA A 525 -26.50 -12.50 -1.63
CA ALA A 525 -27.90 -12.28 -1.32
C ALA A 525 -28.63 -13.63 -1.31
N GLU A 526 -29.65 -13.75 -0.46
CA GLU A 526 -30.47 -14.97 -0.33
C GLU A 526 -31.16 -15.38 -1.64
N ASP A 527 -31.36 -14.44 -2.58
CA ASP A 527 -31.91 -14.69 -3.92
C ASP A 527 -30.87 -15.13 -4.98
N GLY A 528 -29.58 -15.14 -4.61
CA GLY A 528 -28.47 -15.49 -5.49
C GLY A 528 -28.20 -14.47 -6.60
N GLN A 529 -28.80 -13.27 -6.59
CA GLN A 529 -28.70 -12.29 -7.68
C GLN A 529 -27.65 -11.19 -7.45
N SER A 530 -27.08 -11.12 -6.25
CA SER A 530 -26.04 -10.14 -5.93
C SER A 530 -25.17 -10.60 -4.76
N ILE A 531 -24.05 -9.90 -4.56
CA ILE A 531 -23.05 -10.19 -3.55
C ILE A 531 -22.76 -8.91 -2.77
N LEU A 532 -22.67 -9.01 -1.45
CA LEU A 532 -22.17 -7.94 -0.59
C LEU A 532 -20.73 -8.23 -0.18
N VAL A 533 -19.88 -7.20 -0.28
CA VAL A 533 -18.50 -7.22 0.18
C VAL A 533 -18.19 -6.04 1.08
N SER A 534 -17.17 -6.17 1.93
CA SER A 534 -16.46 -5.00 2.47
C SER A 534 -15.25 -4.71 1.60
N ALA A 535 -15.32 -3.65 0.79
CA ALA A 535 -14.23 -3.18 -0.07
C ALA A 535 -13.54 -1.98 0.59
N SER A 536 -12.34 -2.19 1.11
CA SER A 536 -11.53 -1.18 1.82
C SER A 536 -12.30 -0.45 2.94
N GLY A 537 -13.10 -1.21 3.68
CA GLY A 537 -13.86 -0.69 4.81
C GLY A 537 -15.23 -0.13 4.46
N VAL A 538 -15.65 -0.17 3.19
CA VAL A 538 -16.99 0.27 2.74
C VAL A 538 -17.80 -0.92 2.29
N LEU A 539 -19.06 -1.02 2.72
CA LEU A 539 -19.98 -2.03 2.23
C LEU A 539 -20.37 -1.72 0.77
N THR A 540 -20.20 -2.69 -0.12
CA THR A 540 -20.53 -2.57 -1.54
C THR A 540 -21.29 -3.81 -1.99
N GLN A 541 -22.50 -3.61 -2.54
CA GLN A 541 -23.26 -4.64 -3.22
C GLN A 541 -22.87 -4.66 -4.70
N ILE A 542 -22.72 -5.87 -5.24
CA ILE A 542 -22.28 -6.17 -6.60
C ILE A 542 -23.37 -7.03 -7.24
N ALA A 543 -24.00 -6.53 -8.31
CA ALA A 543 -24.93 -7.35 -9.08
C ALA A 543 -24.17 -8.28 -10.04
N LEU A 544 -24.85 -9.31 -10.56
CA LEU A 544 -24.23 -10.30 -11.45
C LEU A 544 -23.73 -9.74 -12.81
N ASP A 545 -24.22 -8.57 -13.20
CA ASP A 545 -23.74 -7.83 -14.38
C ASP A 545 -22.49 -6.98 -14.10
N GLY A 546 -22.02 -6.94 -12.85
CA GLY A 546 -20.86 -6.17 -12.40
C GLY A 546 -21.18 -4.74 -11.94
N SER A 547 -22.45 -4.33 -11.92
CA SER A 547 -22.85 -3.03 -11.38
C SER A 547 -22.64 -2.97 -9.86
N LEU A 548 -22.15 -1.82 -9.39
CA LEU A 548 -21.74 -1.61 -8.00
C LEU A 548 -22.65 -0.60 -7.30
N THR A 549 -23.14 -0.95 -6.11
CA THR A 549 -23.86 -0.04 -5.20
C THR A 549 -23.11 0.03 -3.88
N SER A 550 -22.52 1.20 -3.59
CA SER A 550 -21.80 1.42 -2.34
C SER A 550 -22.70 2.03 -1.27
N TYR A 551 -22.46 1.66 -0.01
CA TYR A 551 -23.15 2.16 1.18
C TYR A 551 -22.16 2.92 2.07
N PRO A 552 -21.96 4.24 1.85
CA PRO A 552 -21.07 5.03 2.68
C PRO A 552 -21.56 5.11 4.13
N HIS A 553 -20.62 5.04 5.06
CA HIS A 553 -20.91 5.10 6.49
C HIS A 553 -19.71 5.69 7.27
N ALA A 554 -19.94 6.02 8.55
CA ALA A 554 -18.97 6.73 9.37
C ALA A 554 -17.75 5.89 9.76
N TYR A 555 -17.95 4.61 10.09
CA TYR A 555 -16.93 3.73 10.67
C TYR A 555 -16.45 2.69 9.65
N PRO A 556 -15.15 2.35 9.57
CA PRO A 556 -14.70 1.28 8.68
C PRO A 556 -15.27 -0.08 9.09
N VAL A 557 -15.75 -0.85 8.10
CA VAL A 557 -16.07 -2.27 8.24
C VAL A 557 -14.81 -3.10 8.01
N LEU A 558 -14.18 -3.55 9.09
CA LEU A 558 -12.93 -4.30 9.03
C LEU A 558 -13.12 -5.78 8.66
N ARG A 559 -14.30 -6.34 8.96
CA ARG A 559 -14.75 -7.65 8.47
C ARG A 559 -16.26 -7.65 8.27
N LEU A 560 -16.72 -8.18 7.14
CA LEU A 560 -18.12 -8.54 6.91
C LEU A 560 -18.29 -10.03 7.27
N TYR A 561 -19.02 -10.31 8.35
CA TYR A 561 -19.18 -11.68 8.83
C TYR A 561 -20.40 -12.40 8.25
N GLN A 562 -21.49 -11.68 7.97
CA GLN A 562 -22.71 -12.25 7.41
C GLN A 562 -23.55 -11.14 6.75
N TRP A 563 -24.32 -11.50 5.74
CA TRP A 563 -25.39 -10.66 5.18
C TRP A 563 -26.71 -11.41 5.12
N LYS A 564 -27.77 -10.84 5.68
CA LYS A 564 -29.15 -11.31 5.54
C LYS A 564 -29.90 -10.32 4.67
N SER A 565 -29.89 -10.56 3.35
CA SER A 565 -30.40 -9.60 2.37
C SER A 565 -31.91 -9.38 2.50
N ALA A 566 -32.69 -10.42 2.84
CA ALA A 566 -34.13 -10.29 3.05
C ALA A 566 -34.46 -9.40 4.26
N LYS A 567 -33.59 -9.42 5.29
CA LYS A 567 -33.70 -8.57 6.48
C LYS A 567 -33.02 -7.21 6.33
N GLN A 568 -32.39 -6.93 5.18
CA GLN A 568 -31.64 -5.69 4.93
C GLN A 568 -30.65 -5.39 6.07
N ARG A 569 -29.90 -6.41 6.49
CA ARG A 569 -29.00 -6.34 7.66
C ARG A 569 -27.70 -7.09 7.43
N ALA A 570 -26.58 -6.49 7.78
CA ALA A 570 -25.25 -7.12 7.72
C ALA A 570 -24.59 -7.14 9.10
N LEU A 571 -23.99 -8.27 9.47
CA LEU A 571 -23.22 -8.43 10.69
C LEU A 571 -21.75 -8.13 10.40
N THR A 572 -21.17 -7.18 11.13
CA THR A 572 -19.86 -6.62 10.82
C THR A 572 -18.99 -6.41 12.05
N GLN A 573 -17.68 -6.45 11.84
CA GLN A 573 -16.72 -5.87 12.76
C GLN A 573 -16.35 -4.48 12.29
N ILE A 574 -16.57 -3.47 13.14
CA ILE A 574 -16.24 -2.07 12.83
C ILE A 574 -15.20 -1.51 13.80
N ARG A 575 -14.53 -0.43 13.40
CA ARG A 575 -13.68 0.36 14.30
C ARG A 575 -14.35 1.69 14.64
N VAL A 576 -14.62 1.93 15.92
CA VAL A 576 -15.19 3.18 16.42
C VAL A 576 -14.14 3.84 17.33
N LYS A 577 -13.60 4.99 16.91
CA LYS A 577 -12.58 5.73 17.67
C LYS A 577 -11.41 4.85 18.16
N GLY A 578 -10.90 4.01 17.28
CA GLY A 578 -9.81 3.07 17.58
C GLY A 578 -10.23 1.73 18.17
N GLU A 579 -11.45 1.59 18.70
CA GLU A 579 -11.92 0.36 19.32
C GLU A 579 -12.67 -0.53 18.34
N MET A 580 -12.35 -1.82 18.38
CA MET A 580 -12.99 -2.85 17.56
C MET A 580 -14.30 -3.29 18.20
N LYS A 581 -15.42 -3.18 17.48
CA LYS A 581 -16.76 -3.52 17.98
C LYS A 581 -17.49 -4.46 17.02
N LEU A 582 -18.29 -5.37 17.57
CA LEU A 582 -19.27 -6.11 16.78
C LEU A 582 -20.52 -5.24 16.63
N ALA A 583 -20.93 -5.02 15.39
CA ALA A 583 -22.09 -4.23 15.06
C ALA A 583 -22.92 -4.90 13.98
N ALA A 584 -24.18 -4.51 13.90
CA ALA A 584 -25.01 -4.79 12.74
C ALA A 584 -25.31 -3.50 11.99
N TYR A 585 -25.13 -3.54 10.67
CA TYR A 585 -25.52 -2.46 9.77
C TYR A 585 -26.95 -2.69 9.29
N ASP A 586 -27.81 -1.70 9.47
CA ASP A 586 -29.16 -1.66 8.93
C ASP A 586 -29.16 -0.82 7.64
N PHE A 587 -29.52 -1.44 6.51
CA PHE A 587 -29.46 -0.78 5.21
C PHE A 587 -30.61 0.20 4.98
N ALA A 588 -31.75 0.02 5.67
CA ALA A 588 -32.89 0.94 5.60
C ALA A 588 -32.60 2.23 6.39
N GLN A 589 -32.03 2.08 7.59
CA GLN A 589 -31.66 3.21 8.47
C GLN A 589 -30.29 3.80 8.14
N ARG A 590 -29.45 3.07 7.39
CA ARG A 590 -28.06 3.41 7.06
C ARG A 590 -27.20 3.68 8.30
N SER A 591 -27.40 2.90 9.34
CA SER A 591 -26.79 3.09 10.65
C SER A 591 -26.25 1.78 11.23
N PHE A 592 -25.30 1.89 12.15
CA PHE A 592 -24.77 0.75 12.90
C PHE A 592 -25.41 0.64 14.28
N GLN A 593 -25.88 -0.55 14.62
CA GLN A 593 -26.27 -0.94 15.97
C GLN A 593 -25.12 -1.74 16.62
N ILE A 594 -24.53 -1.21 17.69
CA ILE A 594 -23.48 -1.92 18.44
C ILE A 594 -24.11 -3.09 19.20
N LEU A 595 -23.57 -4.29 19.02
CA LEU A 595 -24.05 -5.52 19.65
C LEU A 595 -23.20 -5.93 20.86
N THR A 596 -21.88 -5.70 20.79
CA THR A 596 -20.99 -5.84 21.95
C THR A 596 -19.86 -4.81 21.89
N GLN A 597 -19.44 -4.36 23.07
CA GLN A 597 -18.25 -3.51 23.24
C GLN A 597 -16.95 -4.31 23.18
N GLN A 598 -17.03 -5.64 23.36
CA GLN A 598 -15.86 -6.51 23.33
C GLN A 598 -15.48 -6.84 21.89
N PRO A 599 -14.17 -6.88 21.56
CA PRO A 599 -13.71 -7.33 20.27
C PRO A 599 -13.95 -8.83 20.11
N VAL A 600 -14.47 -9.22 18.95
CA VAL A 600 -14.71 -10.62 18.59
C VAL A 600 -13.79 -11.01 17.43
N LEU A 601 -13.38 -12.27 17.37
CA LEU A 601 -12.64 -12.84 16.24
C LEU A 601 -13.58 -13.28 15.11
N TRP A 602 -14.82 -13.63 15.46
CA TRP A 602 -15.84 -14.10 14.53
C TRP A 602 -17.24 -13.87 15.11
N ALA A 603 -18.27 -13.74 14.26
CA ALA A 603 -19.66 -13.70 14.71
C ALA A 603 -20.62 -14.10 13.58
N LEU A 604 -21.73 -14.77 13.91
CA LEU A 604 -22.78 -15.18 12.97
C LEU A 604 -24.15 -15.04 13.65
N GLU A 605 -25.20 -14.76 12.88
CA GLU A 605 -26.58 -14.66 13.37
C GLU A 605 -27.42 -15.85 12.89
N SER A 606 -27.96 -16.62 13.84
CA SER A 606 -28.91 -17.73 13.60
C SER A 606 -30.21 -17.28 12.97
N GLU A 607 -31.02 -18.21 12.45
CA GLU A 607 -32.31 -17.91 11.83
C GLU A 607 -33.26 -17.17 12.77
N HIS A 608 -33.24 -17.55 14.05
CA HIS A 608 -34.02 -16.93 15.12
C HIS A 608 -33.48 -15.56 15.60
N GLY A 609 -32.44 -15.02 14.95
CA GLY A 609 -31.88 -13.71 15.27
C GLY A 609 -30.92 -13.67 16.45
N LYS A 610 -30.54 -14.84 17.00
CA LYS A 610 -29.52 -14.92 18.06
C LYS A 610 -28.13 -14.85 17.44
N VAL A 611 -27.29 -13.97 17.95
CA VAL A 611 -25.91 -13.80 17.51
C VAL A 611 -24.99 -14.68 18.33
N VAL A 612 -24.20 -15.51 17.66
CA VAL A 612 -23.12 -16.30 18.23
C VAL A 612 -21.80 -15.67 17.81
N TYR A 613 -20.85 -15.55 18.73
CA TYR A 613 -19.53 -14.96 18.46
C TYR A 613 -18.42 -15.71 19.17
N LYS A 614 -17.21 -15.57 18.63
CA LYS A 614 -15.98 -16.07 19.23
C LYS A 614 -15.15 -14.91 19.73
N ASP A 615 -14.73 -14.94 20.99
CA ASP A 615 -13.87 -13.91 21.56
C ASP A 615 -12.38 -14.17 21.25
N ARG A 616 -11.49 -13.36 21.83
CA ARG A 616 -10.03 -13.49 21.64
C ARG A 616 -9.38 -14.61 22.43
N LEU A 617 -10.09 -15.22 23.37
CA LEU A 617 -9.67 -16.40 24.13
C LEU A 617 -10.16 -17.69 23.47
N ASP A 618 -10.65 -17.60 22.23
CA ASP A 618 -11.21 -18.73 21.46
C ASP A 618 -12.46 -19.35 22.12
N GLN A 619 -13.15 -18.58 22.97
CA GLN A 619 -14.38 -19.00 23.64
C GLN A 619 -15.60 -18.57 22.83
N PHE A 620 -16.62 -19.44 22.80
CA PHE A 620 -17.85 -19.23 22.05
C PHE A 620 -18.97 -18.74 22.96
N TRP A 621 -19.67 -17.71 22.49
CA TRP A 621 -20.69 -17.01 23.25
C TRP A 621 -21.91 -16.76 22.38
N GLN A 622 -23.07 -16.80 22.99
CA GLN A 622 -24.32 -16.36 22.40
C GLN A 622 -24.78 -15.08 23.10
N ILE A 623 -25.12 -14.04 22.35
CA ILE A 623 -25.70 -12.82 22.92
C ILE A 623 -27.04 -13.19 23.57
N GLY A 624 -27.17 -12.89 24.86
CA GLY A 624 -28.40 -13.05 25.64
C GLY A 624 -29.09 -11.71 25.91
N ALA A 625 -30.31 -11.78 26.46
CA ALA A 625 -31.11 -10.58 26.77
C ALA A 625 -30.55 -9.75 27.95
N VAL A 626 -29.81 -10.41 28.86
CA VAL A 626 -29.22 -9.78 30.05
C VAL A 626 -27.69 -9.92 30.03
N GLU A 627 -27.19 -11.13 29.77
CA GLU A 627 -25.77 -11.43 29.69
C GLU A 627 -25.45 -12.43 28.56
N PRO A 628 -24.24 -12.40 27.97
CA PRO A 628 -23.80 -13.41 27.02
C PRO A 628 -23.72 -14.80 27.69
N GLN A 629 -24.18 -15.82 26.99
CA GLN A 629 -24.17 -17.21 27.44
C GLN A 629 -23.04 -17.97 26.76
N ARG A 630 -22.18 -18.65 27.52
CA ARG A 630 -21.08 -19.44 26.97
C ARG A 630 -21.58 -20.76 26.40
N ILE A 631 -21.10 -21.14 25.22
CA ILE A 631 -21.38 -22.43 24.58
C ILE A 631 -20.24 -23.39 24.91
N ASN A 632 -20.27 -23.98 26.10
CA ASN A 632 -19.18 -24.83 26.61
C ASN A 632 -18.87 -26.05 25.71
N ALA A 633 -19.85 -26.53 24.94
CA ALA A 633 -19.67 -27.63 24.00
C ALA A 633 -18.66 -27.32 22.88
N LEU A 634 -18.36 -26.04 22.62
CA LEU A 634 -17.42 -25.59 21.60
C LEU A 634 -16.05 -25.19 22.19
N ASP A 635 -15.84 -25.38 23.50
CA ASP A 635 -14.54 -25.12 24.11
C ASP A 635 -13.46 -26.00 23.46
N ASN A 636 -12.33 -25.39 23.09
CA ASN A 636 -11.22 -26.01 22.34
C ASN A 636 -11.59 -26.54 20.95
N GLN A 637 -12.80 -26.28 20.46
CA GLN A 637 -13.20 -26.58 19.07
C GLN A 637 -12.90 -25.43 18.12
N GLY A 638 -12.40 -24.33 18.66
CA GLY A 638 -11.84 -23.25 17.87
C GLY A 638 -10.50 -23.61 17.25
N GLY A 639 -9.83 -22.60 16.70
CA GLY A 639 -8.59 -22.77 15.96
C GLY A 639 -7.91 -21.44 15.71
N ARG A 640 -6.59 -21.47 15.56
CA ARG A 640 -5.68 -20.33 15.31
C ARG A 640 -6.01 -19.66 13.98
N GLY A 641 -6.99 -18.74 14.03
CA GLY A 641 -7.36 -17.88 12.89
C GLY A 641 -8.41 -18.44 11.94
N LYS A 642 -9.00 -19.61 12.21
CA LYS A 642 -9.98 -20.24 11.31
C LYS A 642 -11.41 -19.70 11.51
N SER A 643 -12.08 -19.45 10.40
CA SER A 643 -13.49 -19.02 10.30
C SER A 643 -14.47 -20.15 10.59
N PHE A 644 -15.66 -19.79 11.06
CA PHE A 644 -16.81 -20.71 11.16
C PHE A 644 -17.87 -20.28 10.16
N VAL A 645 -18.71 -21.21 9.79
CA VAL A 645 -19.84 -20.95 8.90
C VAL A 645 -21.11 -21.43 9.56
N MET A 646 -22.23 -20.84 9.18
CA MET A 646 -23.53 -21.17 9.73
C MET A 646 -24.49 -21.45 8.59
N ARG A 647 -25.21 -22.57 8.70
CA ARG A 647 -26.25 -22.94 7.76
C ARG A 647 -27.47 -23.42 8.54
N GLY A 648 -28.58 -22.71 8.37
CA GLY A 648 -29.70 -22.80 9.30
C GLY A 648 -29.24 -22.48 10.73
N ASN A 649 -29.49 -23.41 11.66
CA ASN A 649 -29.04 -23.31 13.06
C ASN A 649 -27.81 -24.19 13.36
N GLY A 650 -27.17 -24.75 12.33
CA GLY A 650 -25.92 -25.51 12.47
C GLY A 650 -24.69 -24.61 12.31
N ILE A 651 -23.76 -24.68 13.27
CA ILE A 651 -22.43 -24.07 13.19
C ILE A 651 -21.44 -25.13 12.73
N TYR A 652 -20.57 -24.79 11.79
CA TYR A 652 -19.54 -25.67 11.27
C TYR A 652 -18.16 -25.02 11.38
N GLY A 653 -17.15 -25.84 11.64
CA GLY A 653 -15.78 -25.37 11.81
C GLY A 653 -14.76 -26.49 11.62
N VAL A 654 -13.50 -26.09 11.57
CA VAL A 654 -12.35 -27.01 11.57
C VAL A 654 -11.53 -26.72 12.83
N ASN A 655 -11.32 -27.74 13.66
CA ASN A 655 -10.52 -27.63 14.89
C ASN A 655 -9.01 -27.84 14.62
N GLU A 656 -8.18 -27.70 15.65
CA GLU A 656 -6.70 -27.87 15.56
C GLU A 656 -6.28 -29.31 15.21
N ASP A 657 -7.14 -30.29 15.48
CA ASP A 657 -6.93 -31.70 15.09
C ASP A 657 -7.26 -31.95 13.60
N ASN A 658 -7.54 -30.91 12.82
CA ASN A 658 -7.96 -30.97 11.42
C ASN A 658 -9.26 -31.77 11.22
N GLN A 659 -10.20 -31.68 12.15
CA GLN A 659 -11.51 -32.31 12.04
C GLN A 659 -12.57 -31.28 11.68
N LEU A 660 -13.35 -31.59 10.64
CA LEU A 660 -14.58 -30.86 10.35
C LEU A 660 -15.65 -31.27 11.37
N TRP A 661 -16.20 -30.30 12.08
CA TRP A 661 -17.22 -30.52 13.09
C TRP A 661 -18.48 -29.70 12.81
N SER A 662 -19.58 -30.12 13.43
CA SER A 662 -20.86 -29.42 13.43
C SER A 662 -21.45 -29.32 14.84
N TYR A 663 -22.19 -28.24 15.09
CA TYR A 663 -22.92 -28.02 16.32
C TYR A 663 -24.31 -27.46 16.02
N ASP A 664 -25.35 -28.18 16.42
CA ASP A 664 -26.75 -27.80 16.26
C ASP A 664 -27.18 -26.94 17.46
N LEU A 665 -27.52 -25.67 17.23
CA LEU A 665 -27.92 -24.74 18.29
C LEU A 665 -29.24 -25.12 18.97
N ASP A 666 -30.14 -25.83 18.29
CA ASP A 666 -31.45 -26.20 18.84
C ASP A 666 -31.38 -27.49 19.63
N LYS A 667 -30.67 -28.48 19.11
CA LYS A 667 -30.48 -29.79 19.76
C LYS A 667 -29.33 -29.80 20.76
N THR A 668 -28.49 -28.77 20.75
CA THR A 668 -27.27 -28.68 21.57
C THR A 668 -26.34 -29.88 21.39
N SER A 669 -26.29 -30.41 20.16
CA SER A 669 -25.53 -31.63 19.84
C SER A 669 -24.29 -31.29 19.00
N PHE A 670 -23.13 -31.78 19.44
CA PHE A 670 -21.86 -31.69 18.74
C PHE A 670 -21.57 -32.98 17.97
N THR A 671 -21.10 -32.88 16.73
CA THR A 671 -20.76 -34.04 15.88
C THR A 671 -19.52 -33.77 15.06
N ILE A 672 -18.56 -34.71 15.06
CA ILE A 672 -17.43 -34.72 14.11
C ILE A 672 -17.92 -35.32 12.79
N LEU A 673 -17.75 -34.59 11.69
CA LEU A 673 -18.21 -34.97 10.35
C LEU A 673 -17.12 -35.69 9.54
N GLY A 674 -15.84 -35.47 9.86
CA GLY A 674 -14.72 -36.11 9.18
C GLY A 674 -13.40 -35.37 9.38
N GLU A 675 -12.35 -35.82 8.68
CA GLU A 675 -11.03 -35.20 8.72
C GLU A 675 -10.77 -34.41 7.43
N VAL A 676 -10.18 -33.22 7.58
CA VAL A 676 -9.70 -32.40 6.47
C VAL A 676 -8.18 -32.54 6.32
N PRO A 677 -7.62 -32.32 5.12
CA PRO A 677 -6.18 -32.33 4.92
C PRO A 677 -5.45 -31.34 5.85
N THR A 678 -4.29 -31.73 6.38
CA THR A 678 -3.47 -30.89 7.29
C THR A 678 -2.97 -29.60 6.66
N SER A 679 -3.00 -29.51 5.33
CA SER A 679 -2.61 -28.30 4.60
C SER A 679 -3.67 -27.19 4.65
N VAL A 680 -4.92 -27.53 5.00
CA VAL A 680 -6.07 -26.61 5.00
C VAL A 680 -5.92 -25.54 6.08
N ASP A 681 -6.00 -24.30 5.65
CA ASP A 681 -6.00 -23.13 6.53
C ASP A 681 -7.35 -22.97 7.20
N TYR A 682 -8.49 -22.83 6.49
CA TYR A 682 -9.81 -22.74 7.15
C TYR A 682 -11.00 -23.01 6.22
N LEU A 683 -12.18 -23.19 6.84
CA LEU A 683 -13.48 -23.32 6.19
C LEU A 683 -14.06 -21.96 5.82
N THR A 684 -14.46 -21.78 4.56
CA THR A 684 -15.12 -20.55 4.08
C THR A 684 -16.61 -20.71 3.88
N ASP A 685 -17.07 -21.89 3.44
CA ASP A 685 -18.49 -22.17 3.25
C ASP A 685 -18.80 -23.67 3.20
N ILE A 686 -20.07 -24.03 3.36
CA ILE A 686 -20.59 -25.41 3.33
C ILE A 686 -22.00 -25.46 2.75
N ASN A 687 -22.27 -26.44 1.87
CA ASN A 687 -23.61 -26.78 1.40
C ASN A 687 -23.95 -28.25 1.74
N ASP A 688 -25.04 -28.81 1.18
CA ASP A 688 -25.50 -30.16 1.54
C ASP A 688 -24.53 -31.27 1.10
N ASN A 689 -23.69 -30.97 0.12
CA ASN A 689 -22.86 -31.96 -0.56
C ASN A 689 -21.36 -31.70 -0.36
N ASP A 690 -20.95 -30.44 -0.31
CA ASP A 690 -19.58 -29.99 -0.44
C ASP A 690 -19.20 -28.93 0.61
N VAL A 691 -17.90 -28.86 0.90
CA VAL A 691 -17.28 -27.75 1.65
C VAL A 691 -16.34 -26.95 0.74
N LEU A 692 -16.22 -25.65 1.03
CA LEU A 692 -15.17 -24.78 0.50
C LEU A 692 -14.15 -24.49 1.59
N LEU A 693 -12.90 -24.77 1.29
CA LEU A 693 -11.77 -24.62 2.19
C LEU A 693 -10.71 -23.75 1.51
N ILE A 694 -9.94 -23.01 2.30
CA ILE A 694 -8.75 -22.31 1.83
C ILE A 694 -7.52 -23.12 2.22
N ASN A 695 -6.61 -23.26 1.27
CA ASN A 695 -5.37 -23.95 1.46
C ASN A 695 -4.22 -23.04 1.03
N ARG A 696 -3.41 -22.62 1.98
CA ARG A 696 -2.22 -21.83 1.69
C ARG A 696 -1.16 -22.72 1.05
N ILE A 697 -0.68 -22.35 -0.12
CA ILE A 697 0.34 -23.11 -0.86
C ILE A 697 1.72 -22.61 -0.48
N SER A 698 1.93 -21.30 -0.56
CA SER A 698 3.21 -20.69 -0.25
C SER A 698 3.04 -19.24 0.19
N ALA A 699 4.11 -18.67 0.69
CA ALA A 699 4.14 -17.30 1.17
C ALA A 699 5.40 -16.59 0.68
N LYS A 700 5.76 -16.76 -0.59
CA LYS A 700 7.02 -16.24 -1.13
C LYS A 700 7.11 -14.73 -0.94
N LYS A 701 7.90 -14.33 0.05
CA LYS A 701 8.25 -12.95 0.35
C LYS A 701 9.75 -12.84 0.30
N GLU A 702 10.21 -11.90 -0.51
CA GLU A 702 11.62 -11.59 -0.67
C GLU A 702 11.90 -10.16 -0.17
N VAL A 703 13.11 -9.98 0.36
CA VAL A 703 13.66 -8.66 0.64
C VAL A 703 14.18 -8.11 -0.69
N VAL A 704 13.72 -6.92 -1.04
CA VAL A 704 14.18 -6.20 -2.24
C VAL A 704 14.66 -4.81 -1.86
N GLU A 705 15.49 -4.25 -2.73
CA GLU A 705 16.05 -2.92 -2.59
C GLU A 705 15.66 -2.05 -3.77
N LEU A 706 15.16 -0.86 -3.46
CA LEU A 706 14.92 0.21 -4.42
C LEU A 706 16.06 1.22 -4.31
N THR A 707 16.73 1.56 -5.42
CA THR A 707 17.72 2.65 -5.42
C THR A 707 17.03 3.98 -5.70
N VAL A 708 17.36 4.99 -4.90
CA VAL A 708 16.88 6.36 -5.09
C VAL A 708 17.64 6.96 -6.27
N ALA A 709 16.91 7.45 -7.28
CA ALA A 709 17.51 8.07 -8.44
C ALA A 709 18.22 9.37 -8.03
N ASN A 710 19.45 9.57 -8.50
CA ASN A 710 20.14 10.84 -8.35
C ASN A 710 19.38 11.90 -9.15
N GLN A 711 18.97 12.98 -8.49
CA GLN A 711 18.38 14.16 -9.16
C GLN A 711 19.43 14.95 -9.94
#